data_AF-A0A0V0V9J6-F1
#
_entry.id   AF-A0A0V0V9J6-F1
#
_cell.length_a   1.000
_cell.length_b   1.000
_cell.length_c   1.000
_cell.angle_alpha   90.00
_cell.angle_beta   90.00
_cell.angle_gamma   90.00
#
_symmetry.space_group_name_H-M   'P 1'
#
loop_
_entity.id
_entity.type
_entity.pdbx_description
1 polymer ?
#
loop_
_entity_poly.entity_id
_entity_poly.type
_entity_poly.pdbx_seq_one_letter_code
_entity_poly.pdbx_strand_id
1 'polypeptide(L)'
;LLSVVQRVQLNLEPPFCAMADEADMVGESRDSVPVLPPQTVKPRFVSRLDSIVSFAGREGDLVLPRSQIGRCLAVFTSGGDSQGMNAALRAVCRMGLYLGCQVYFIHEGYQGMVDGDRYIREATWNSVSDIIQKSGTIIGSARSKDFRTRQGRLKAAENLLKRNITNLVCIGGDGSLTGANTFRQEWPELLSELVESGRISAEKAQQFPNINIVGLVGSIDNDFCGTDMTIGTDTALHRIIEAVDAVQSTAQSHQRSFVIEVMGRHCGYLALVAALASEADWAFIPEWPPPVDWRDILCTRMQQAREQGQRVNIIICAEGAVDRDGNPITSNMIRDLIVDRLHYDTRVTVLGHVQRGGNPSAFDRLLGSRMGAEAVLALMDTSPDAESCVIALDGNSIVRVPLMQCVERTQLVQKAMEEKNWDLAVRLRGRSFQRNLETYKLLAKLRPPTEKGNLSGGHIFTLAVMNVGAPACGMNAAVRSFVRNALCHNCKVLAVKDSFEGLMKGNVQEMNWCDVSNWSMFGGSFLGTQKSLPTKNIEKVVEQLRNLKIDGLFLIGGFEAFHSCLIMAENRDKYKEFCIPMMVLPCTISNNVPGTSFSVGSDTALNEICNLIDKVKQSAIGTKRRVFIVETMGGYCGYLATLSALASGADNAYIFEEPFTVDDIKEDVRVIAQKMVKGVQRYIIMRSENANPNYTTQFIMQLFSEEGKGEFSTRINILGHAQQGGSATPFDRNLATRMAAHAVEFLVGKCREFFQPSDGRVFTNTPDSAVLLGIQARRSQATPIQEIKEKSDFVHRLPTEQWWLKLRPLLRILAKHDSIYEVSAVKMDLK
;
A
#
# COMPACT_ATOMS: atom_id res chain seq x y z
N LEU A 1 43.32 -18.42 47.10
CA LEU A 1 44.64 -19.09 47.19
C LEU A 1 45.18 -19.32 45.79
N LEU A 2 46.43 -18.88 45.52
CA LEU A 2 47.45 -19.44 44.60
C LEU A 2 46.97 -20.08 43.27
N SER A 3 47.12 -19.45 42.09
CA SER A 3 48.33 -19.35 41.20
C SER A 3 48.63 -20.63 40.39
N VAL A 4 48.92 -20.62 39.07
CA VAL A 4 50.23 -20.29 38.45
C VAL A 4 50.15 -20.27 36.89
N VAL A 5 50.66 -19.19 36.23
CA VAL A 5 51.57 -19.08 35.02
C VAL A 5 51.20 -19.79 33.68
N GLN A 6 51.30 -19.23 32.44
CA GLN A 6 52.48 -18.78 31.64
C GLN A 6 52.00 -17.99 30.37
N ARG A 7 52.44 -16.74 30.05
CA ARG A 7 53.53 -16.28 29.10
C ARG A 7 53.55 -16.96 27.70
N VAL A 8 53.84 -16.34 26.53
CA VAL A 8 54.30 -14.99 26.08
C VAL A 8 54.03 -14.84 24.55
N GLN A 9 53.44 -13.75 24.01
CA GLN A 9 54.03 -12.61 23.24
C GLN A 9 54.93 -12.94 22.01
N LEU A 10 54.62 -12.40 20.80
CA LEU A 10 55.56 -11.69 19.87
C LEU A 10 54.90 -11.20 18.54
N ASN A 11 55.69 -10.52 17.69
CA ASN A 11 55.31 -9.46 16.74
C ASN A 11 56.01 -9.59 15.34
N LEU A 12 55.60 -8.77 14.36
CA LEU A 12 56.32 -8.33 13.12
C LEU A 12 56.24 -9.12 11.78
N GLU A 13 56.50 -8.37 10.69
CA GLU A 13 56.23 -8.63 9.24
C GLU A 13 57.47 -9.19 8.44
N PRO A 14 57.65 -9.02 7.10
CA PRO A 14 57.52 -10.00 5.98
C PRO A 14 58.88 -10.25 5.23
N PRO A 15 59.07 -10.43 3.88
CA PRO A 15 58.22 -10.77 2.70
C PRO A 15 58.85 -11.73 1.61
N PHE A 16 58.14 -11.91 0.46
CA PHE A 16 58.63 -12.19 -0.94
C PHE A 16 59.18 -13.57 -1.43
N CYS A 17 58.81 -13.91 -2.70
CA CYS A 17 59.47 -14.80 -3.71
C CYS A 17 59.64 -16.33 -3.42
N ALA A 18 59.80 -17.26 -4.39
CA ALA A 18 59.68 -17.28 -5.88
C ALA A 18 59.65 -18.74 -6.47
N MET A 19 59.15 -18.88 -7.72
CA MET A 19 59.43 -19.82 -8.85
C MET A 19 59.67 -21.36 -8.73
N ALA A 20 59.20 -22.06 -9.79
CA ALA A 20 59.76 -23.24 -10.52
C ALA A 20 59.89 -24.60 -9.79
N ASP A 21 59.95 -25.78 -10.43
CA ASP A 21 59.54 -26.31 -11.76
C ASP A 21 59.63 -27.87 -11.65
N GLU A 22 58.90 -28.66 -12.45
CA GLU A 22 59.40 -29.91 -13.08
C GLU A 22 58.36 -30.65 -13.96
N ALA A 23 58.87 -31.37 -14.98
CA ALA A 23 58.15 -32.16 -15.99
C ALA A 23 58.12 -33.66 -15.59
N ASP A 24 57.65 -34.68 -16.33
CA ASP A 24 56.95 -34.89 -17.62
C ASP A 24 56.36 -36.33 -17.59
N MET A 25 55.48 -36.74 -18.53
CA MET A 25 55.30 -38.13 -19.08
C MET A 25 53.89 -38.45 -19.66
N VAL A 26 53.80 -38.35 -20.99
CA VAL A 26 53.08 -39.18 -22.00
C VAL A 26 51.91 -40.12 -21.60
N GLY A 27 50.76 -39.99 -22.31
CA GLY A 27 49.75 -41.05 -22.48
C GLY A 27 48.47 -40.61 -23.21
N GLU A 28 48.12 -41.23 -24.36
CA GLU A 28 46.99 -40.81 -25.21
C GLU A 28 45.61 -41.34 -24.76
N SER A 29 44.55 -40.51 -24.81
CA SER A 29 43.34 -40.72 -25.66
C SER A 29 42.10 -39.85 -25.29
N ARG A 30 41.54 -39.23 -26.34
CA ARG A 30 40.18 -38.65 -26.59
C ARG A 30 39.25 -38.15 -25.46
N ASP A 31 38.73 -36.95 -25.73
CA ASP A 31 37.40 -36.40 -25.38
C ASP A 31 37.03 -36.14 -23.90
N SER A 32 37.43 -34.97 -23.38
CA SER A 32 36.52 -34.06 -22.66
C SER A 32 37.17 -32.70 -22.36
N VAL A 33 36.39 -31.62 -22.43
CA VAL A 33 36.84 -30.26 -22.05
C VAL A 33 36.90 -30.17 -20.52
N PRO A 34 38.04 -29.81 -19.90
CA PRO A 34 38.15 -29.77 -18.44
C PRO A 34 37.36 -28.59 -17.86
N VAL A 35 36.37 -28.92 -17.04
CA VAL A 35 35.63 -27.96 -16.21
C VAL A 35 36.56 -27.42 -15.13
N LEU A 36 36.78 -26.10 -15.10
CA LEU A 36 37.46 -25.44 -13.99
C LEU A 36 36.69 -25.69 -12.68
N PRO A 37 37.36 -26.14 -11.59
CA PRO A 37 36.68 -26.38 -10.33
C PRO A 37 36.09 -25.07 -9.79
N PRO A 38 34.88 -25.08 -9.21
CA PRO A 38 34.26 -23.87 -8.70
C PRO A 38 35.11 -23.28 -7.58
N GLN A 39 35.48 -22.01 -7.73
CA GLN A 39 36.10 -21.26 -6.64
C GLN A 39 35.18 -21.32 -5.42
N THR A 40 35.69 -21.89 -4.33
CA THR A 40 34.97 -22.02 -3.06
C THR A 40 34.80 -20.64 -2.43
N VAL A 41 33.74 -19.96 -2.83
CA VAL A 41 33.26 -18.73 -2.19
C VAL A 41 33.00 -19.06 -0.73
N LYS A 42 33.92 -18.65 0.15
CA LYS A 42 33.76 -18.75 1.60
C LYS A 42 32.38 -18.18 1.98
N PRO A 43 31.52 -18.92 2.69
CA PRO A 43 30.19 -18.43 3.01
C PRO A 43 30.31 -17.19 3.89
N ARG A 44 30.01 -16.01 3.32
CA ARG A 44 29.81 -14.80 4.10
C ARG A 44 28.59 -15.03 4.99
N PHE A 45 28.82 -15.16 6.29
CA PHE A 45 27.80 -15.24 7.34
C PHE A 45 26.99 -13.93 7.42
N VAL A 46 26.09 -13.69 6.45
CA VAL A 46 25.15 -12.56 6.45
C VAL A 46 23.82 -12.99 5.81
N SER A 47 23.04 -13.85 6.49
CA SER A 47 21.75 -14.34 5.98
C SER A 47 20.60 -14.38 7.01
N ARG A 48 20.80 -13.90 8.25
CA ARG A 48 19.80 -14.00 9.35
C ARG A 48 19.16 -12.70 9.82
N LEU A 49 19.53 -11.54 9.27
CA LEU A 49 18.98 -10.24 9.68
C LEU A 49 17.72 -9.80 8.92
N ASP A 50 17.31 -10.51 7.87
CA ASP A 50 16.39 -9.95 6.85
C ASP A 50 15.00 -10.59 6.76
N SER A 51 14.64 -11.52 7.65
CA SER A 51 13.29 -12.09 7.71
C SER A 51 12.82 -12.34 9.16
N ILE A 52 11.98 -11.42 9.66
CA ILE A 52 10.97 -11.77 10.65
C ILE A 52 10.12 -12.87 10.00
N VAL A 53 9.98 -14.03 10.63
CA VAL A 53 9.26 -15.16 10.04
C VAL A 53 7.77 -14.90 10.15
N SER A 54 7.14 -14.61 9.01
CA SER A 54 5.71 -14.35 8.90
C SER A 54 4.94 -15.65 8.65
N PHE A 55 3.88 -15.88 9.42
CA PHE A 55 2.89 -16.94 9.15
C PHE A 55 1.76 -16.36 8.30
N ALA A 56 1.25 -17.11 7.33
CA ALA A 56 0.12 -16.66 6.51
C ALA A 56 -1.14 -16.47 7.36
N GLY A 57 -1.89 -15.39 7.13
CA GLY A 57 -3.24 -15.23 7.67
C GLY A 57 -4.27 -16.10 6.95
N ARG A 58 -5.47 -16.22 7.53
CA ARG A 58 -6.55 -17.11 7.07
C ARG A 58 -7.54 -16.38 6.14
N GLU A 59 -7.02 -15.46 5.35
CA GLU A 59 -7.81 -14.58 4.50
C GLU A 59 -8.33 -15.29 3.24
N GLY A 60 -9.60 -15.67 3.27
CA GLY A 60 -10.26 -16.45 2.22
C GLY A 60 -10.80 -17.81 2.70
N ASP A 61 -10.35 -18.25 3.88
CA ASP A 61 -10.83 -19.49 4.51
C ASP A 61 -12.33 -19.46 4.77
N LEU A 62 -12.95 -20.64 4.75
CA LEU A 62 -14.29 -20.84 5.29
C LEU A 62 -14.24 -20.73 6.82
N VAL A 63 -14.85 -19.68 7.36
CA VAL A 63 -15.01 -19.46 8.80
C VAL A 63 -16.42 -19.91 9.21
N LEU A 64 -16.53 -20.92 10.09
CA LEU A 64 -17.83 -21.41 10.55
C LEU A 64 -18.43 -20.51 11.63
N PRO A 65 -19.72 -20.11 11.51
CA PRO A 65 -20.39 -19.28 12.50
C PRO A 65 -20.55 -20.02 13.83
N ARG A 66 -20.50 -19.28 14.94
CA ARG A 66 -20.73 -19.78 16.31
C ARG A 66 -19.81 -20.95 16.73
N SER A 67 -18.63 -21.06 16.14
CA SER A 67 -17.64 -22.12 16.42
C SER A 67 -16.87 -21.93 17.75
N GLN A 68 -17.00 -20.78 18.41
CA GLN A 68 -16.25 -20.39 19.62
C GLN A 68 -17.18 -19.91 20.76
N ILE A 69 -18.37 -20.51 20.87
CA ILE A 69 -19.35 -20.20 21.93
C ILE A 69 -18.70 -20.30 23.31
N GLY A 70 -18.93 -19.29 24.15
CA GLY A 70 -18.44 -19.24 25.53
C GLY A 70 -17.04 -18.64 25.70
N ARG A 71 -16.28 -18.42 24.62
CA ARG A 71 -15.03 -17.63 24.70
C ARG A 71 -15.34 -16.14 24.86
N CYS A 72 -14.52 -15.46 25.64
CA CYS A 72 -14.60 -14.01 25.85
C CYS A 72 -13.36 -13.32 25.26
N LEU A 73 -13.56 -12.22 24.55
CA LEU A 73 -12.48 -11.35 24.06
C LEU A 73 -12.77 -9.89 24.34
N ALA A 74 -11.74 -9.08 24.48
CA ALA A 74 -11.86 -7.63 24.54
C ALA A 74 -10.91 -6.92 23.59
N VAL A 75 -11.26 -5.70 23.23
CA VAL A 75 -10.47 -4.84 22.33
C VAL A 75 -10.36 -3.44 22.90
N PHE A 76 -9.17 -2.86 22.74
CA PHE A 76 -8.83 -1.54 23.27
C PHE A 76 -7.90 -0.79 22.33
N THR A 77 -8.02 0.54 22.32
CA THR A 77 -7.11 1.44 21.59
C THR A 77 -6.20 2.16 22.56
N SER A 78 -4.90 2.14 22.31
CA SER A 78 -3.88 2.74 23.20
C SER A 78 -2.79 3.46 22.40
N GLY A 79 -2.41 4.65 22.85
CA GLY A 79 -1.39 5.49 22.24
C GLY A 79 -1.99 6.73 21.57
N GLY A 80 -1.26 7.32 20.62
CA GLY A 80 -1.85 8.32 19.72
C GLY A 80 -2.84 7.64 18.78
N ASP A 81 -3.96 8.29 18.51
CA ASP A 81 -4.96 7.77 17.58
C ASP A 81 -4.46 7.85 16.13
N SER A 82 -5.06 7.00 15.29
CA SER A 82 -4.84 6.98 13.85
C SER A 82 -6.14 6.60 13.14
N GLN A 83 -6.30 7.09 11.92
CA GLN A 83 -7.50 6.90 11.11
C GLN A 83 -7.55 5.43 10.66
N GLY A 84 -8.73 4.81 10.75
CA GLY A 84 -8.91 3.37 10.48
C GLY A 84 -8.91 2.48 11.73
N MET A 85 -8.53 2.97 12.91
CA MET A 85 -8.71 2.25 14.18
C MET A 85 -10.17 1.80 14.38
N ASN A 86 -11.15 2.64 14.03
CA ASN A 86 -12.57 2.28 14.06
C ASN A 86 -12.96 1.14 13.08
N ALA A 87 -12.26 1.00 11.95
CA ALA A 87 -12.49 -0.10 11.01
C ALA A 87 -11.99 -1.43 11.59
N ALA A 88 -10.81 -1.42 12.21
CA ALA A 88 -10.28 -2.57 12.95
C ALA A 88 -11.17 -2.95 14.14
N LEU A 89 -11.57 -1.98 14.97
CA LEU A 89 -12.51 -2.18 16.08
C LEU A 89 -13.84 -2.81 15.61
N ARG A 90 -14.40 -2.32 14.49
CA ARG A 90 -15.61 -2.88 13.88
C ARG A 90 -15.41 -4.33 13.45
N ALA A 91 -14.28 -4.65 12.82
CA ALA A 91 -14.02 -6.01 12.35
C ALA A 91 -13.78 -6.99 13.50
N VAL A 92 -13.00 -6.61 14.53
CA VAL A 92 -12.82 -7.41 15.75
C VAL A 92 -14.16 -7.72 16.40
N CYS A 93 -15.02 -6.69 16.56
CA CYS A 93 -16.34 -6.87 17.16
C CYS A 93 -17.23 -7.80 16.33
N ARG A 94 -17.36 -7.55 15.02
CA ARG A 94 -18.27 -8.34 14.16
C ARG A 94 -17.78 -9.77 13.94
N MET A 95 -16.47 -10.00 13.79
CA MET A 95 -15.89 -11.34 13.68
C MET A 95 -16.02 -12.12 15.01
N GLY A 96 -15.75 -11.48 16.14
CA GLY A 96 -15.94 -12.10 17.47
C GLY A 96 -17.38 -12.55 17.70
N LEU A 97 -18.35 -11.68 17.43
CA LEU A 97 -19.77 -12.00 17.53
C LEU A 97 -20.22 -13.07 16.53
N TYR A 98 -19.67 -13.08 15.31
CA TYR A 98 -19.94 -14.10 14.30
C TYR A 98 -19.49 -15.50 14.75
N LEU A 99 -18.31 -15.59 15.38
CA LEU A 99 -17.78 -16.82 15.98
C LEU A 99 -18.51 -17.23 17.29
N GLY A 100 -19.42 -16.39 17.80
CA GLY A 100 -20.18 -16.67 19.02
C GLY A 100 -19.47 -16.30 20.33
N CYS A 101 -18.36 -15.55 20.25
CA CYS A 101 -17.67 -15.02 21.43
C CYS A 101 -18.47 -13.90 22.09
N GLN A 102 -18.33 -13.73 23.41
CA GLN A 102 -18.65 -12.48 24.08
C GLN A 102 -17.54 -11.46 23.78
N VAL A 103 -17.91 -10.25 23.35
CA VAL A 103 -16.96 -9.19 22.98
C VAL A 103 -17.11 -8.01 23.94
N TYR A 104 -15.99 -7.49 24.45
CA TYR A 104 -15.96 -6.30 25.29
C TYR A 104 -15.10 -5.18 24.68
N PHE A 105 -15.50 -3.93 24.91
CA PHE A 105 -14.71 -2.74 24.65
C PHE A 105 -14.14 -2.19 25.94
N ILE A 106 -12.83 -1.96 25.95
CA ILE A 106 -12.14 -1.27 27.05
C ILE A 106 -11.92 0.16 26.60
N HIS A 107 -12.71 1.06 27.16
CA HIS A 107 -12.63 2.49 26.89
C HIS A 107 -11.36 3.11 27.48
N GLU A 108 -10.87 4.21 26.90
CA GLU A 108 -9.68 4.94 27.37
C GLU A 108 -8.40 4.10 27.49
N GLY A 109 -8.30 3.02 26.70
CA GLY A 109 -7.13 2.15 26.62
C GLY A 109 -6.75 1.52 27.96
N TYR A 110 -5.47 1.57 28.33
CA TYR A 110 -4.98 1.00 29.59
C TYR A 110 -5.61 1.64 30.83
N GLN A 111 -6.00 2.92 30.79
CA GLN A 111 -6.56 3.55 31.99
C GLN A 111 -7.92 2.95 32.33
N GLY A 112 -8.81 2.77 31.34
CA GLY A 112 -10.09 2.10 31.58
C GLY A 112 -9.96 0.60 31.91
N MET A 113 -8.84 -0.04 31.53
CA MET A 113 -8.52 -1.39 31.99
C MET A 113 -8.24 -1.42 33.51
N VAL A 114 -7.46 -0.45 34.01
CA VAL A 114 -7.17 -0.26 35.44
C VAL A 114 -8.39 0.24 36.22
N ASP A 115 -9.18 1.14 35.64
CA ASP A 115 -10.35 1.73 36.30
C ASP A 115 -11.52 0.72 36.39
N GLY A 116 -11.70 -0.12 35.36
CA GLY A 116 -12.67 -1.20 35.35
C GLY A 116 -14.11 -0.73 35.13
N ASP A 117 -15.06 -1.52 35.63
CA ASP A 117 -16.49 -1.20 35.73
C ASP A 117 -17.06 -0.51 34.47
N ARG A 118 -17.40 0.78 34.55
CA ARG A 118 -18.03 1.54 33.45
C ARG A 118 -17.18 1.68 32.18
N TYR A 119 -15.89 1.35 32.24
CA TYR A 119 -14.96 1.42 31.11
C TYR A 119 -14.85 0.11 30.34
N ILE A 120 -15.23 -1.04 30.92
CA ILE A 120 -15.22 -2.33 30.21
C ILE A 120 -16.67 -2.74 29.92
N ARG A 121 -17.11 -2.51 28.68
CA ARG A 121 -18.52 -2.65 28.25
C ARG A 121 -18.69 -3.79 27.26
N GLU A 122 -19.76 -4.57 27.39
CA GLU A 122 -20.10 -5.56 26.38
C GLU A 122 -20.47 -4.86 25.06
N ALA A 123 -19.95 -5.38 23.95
CA ALA A 123 -20.14 -4.84 22.61
C ALA A 123 -21.15 -5.68 21.83
N THR A 124 -22.12 -5.00 21.24
CA THR A 124 -23.12 -5.62 20.37
C THR A 124 -22.81 -5.32 18.91
N TRP A 125 -23.50 -6.02 18.00
CA TRP A 125 -23.41 -5.75 16.55
C TRP A 125 -23.65 -4.28 16.19
N ASN A 126 -24.55 -3.63 16.94
CA ASN A 126 -24.95 -2.24 16.75
C ASN A 126 -23.95 -1.24 17.37
N SER A 127 -23.13 -1.67 18.33
CA SER A 127 -22.10 -0.83 18.97
C SER A 127 -21.01 -0.37 17.99
N VAL A 128 -20.92 -0.99 16.81
CA VAL A 128 -19.98 -0.65 15.72
C VAL A 128 -20.66 -0.34 14.38
N SER A 129 -21.95 -0.01 14.41
CA SER A 129 -22.65 0.53 13.25
C SER A 129 -22.22 1.98 13.00
N ASP A 130 -22.02 2.33 11.72
CA ASP A 130 -21.65 3.69 11.28
C ASP A 130 -20.38 4.30 11.92
N ILE A 131 -19.39 3.46 12.27
CA ILE A 131 -18.08 3.92 12.76
C ILE A 131 -16.94 3.81 11.72
N ILE A 132 -17.11 3.04 10.64
CA ILE A 132 -16.01 2.74 9.70
C ILE A 132 -15.44 3.98 9.00
N GLN A 133 -16.28 4.99 8.76
CA GLN A 133 -15.88 6.29 8.20
C GLN A 133 -15.47 7.35 9.24
N LYS A 134 -15.49 7.04 10.55
CA LYS A 134 -15.15 8.00 11.61
C LYS A 134 -13.64 8.01 11.86
N SER A 135 -13.09 9.21 12.02
CA SER A 135 -11.71 9.44 12.48
C SER A 135 -11.49 8.96 13.93
N GLY A 136 -10.22 8.83 14.32
CA GLY A 136 -9.81 8.49 15.68
C GLY A 136 -10.36 7.14 16.17
N THR A 137 -10.71 7.07 17.45
CA THR A 137 -11.29 5.88 18.09
C THR A 137 -12.55 6.21 18.89
N ILE A 138 -13.66 5.50 18.63
CA ILE A 138 -14.92 5.69 19.36
C ILE A 138 -14.88 5.17 20.81
N ILE A 139 -13.85 4.42 21.19
CA ILE A 139 -13.67 3.94 22.57
C ILE A 139 -12.64 4.78 23.35
N GLY A 140 -12.03 5.80 22.74
CA GLY A 140 -11.04 6.66 23.39
C GLY A 140 -9.67 5.99 23.55
N SER A 141 -8.69 6.77 24.01
CA SER A 141 -7.31 6.32 24.22
C SER A 141 -6.60 7.27 25.19
N ALA A 142 -6.37 6.82 26.42
CA ALA A 142 -5.72 7.61 27.45
C ALA A 142 -4.34 7.05 27.82
N ARG A 143 -3.41 7.95 28.15
CA ARG A 143 -2.11 7.57 28.74
C ARG A 143 -2.33 7.17 30.19
N SER A 144 -2.16 5.88 30.52
CA SER A 144 -2.19 5.43 31.91
C SER A 144 -0.81 5.57 32.58
N LYS A 145 -0.76 6.28 33.71
CA LYS A 145 0.40 6.23 34.62
C LYS A 145 0.33 4.97 35.50
N ASP A 146 -0.87 4.63 35.95
CA ASP A 146 -1.11 3.53 36.88
C ASP A 146 -0.65 2.19 36.31
N PHE A 147 -0.93 1.91 35.04
CA PHE A 147 -0.52 0.67 34.36
C PHE A 147 1.00 0.49 34.23
N ARG A 148 1.80 1.57 34.40
CA ARG A 148 3.27 1.44 34.53
C ARG A 148 3.68 0.79 35.85
N THR A 149 2.85 0.88 36.88
CA THR A 149 3.06 0.24 38.18
C THR A 149 2.52 -1.19 38.18
N ARG A 150 3.17 -2.08 38.96
CA ARG A 150 2.70 -3.45 39.18
C ARG A 150 1.28 -3.49 39.75
N GLN A 151 0.97 -2.61 40.71
CA GLN A 151 -0.36 -2.49 41.32
C GLN A 151 -1.46 -2.10 40.33
N GLY A 152 -1.18 -1.20 39.38
CA GLY A 152 -2.11 -0.90 38.30
C GLY A 152 -2.37 -2.10 37.38
N ARG A 153 -1.31 -2.84 37.01
CA ARG A 153 -1.45 -4.09 36.23
C ARG A 153 -2.24 -5.16 36.98
N LEU A 154 -2.02 -5.31 38.29
CA LEU A 154 -2.78 -6.24 39.13
C LEU A 154 -4.28 -5.89 39.19
N LYS A 155 -4.62 -4.61 39.33
CA LYS A 155 -6.02 -4.13 39.25
C LYS A 155 -6.62 -4.35 37.86
N ALA A 156 -5.84 -4.16 36.79
CA ALA A 156 -6.28 -4.46 35.43
C ALA A 156 -6.57 -5.96 35.21
N ALA A 157 -5.69 -6.85 35.69
CA ALA A 157 -5.88 -8.29 35.59
C ALA A 157 -7.15 -8.75 36.34
N GLU A 158 -7.36 -8.26 37.56
CA GLU A 158 -8.59 -8.47 38.34
C GLU A 158 -9.85 -8.03 37.58
N ASN A 159 -9.83 -6.84 36.96
CA ASN A 159 -10.97 -6.30 36.20
C ASN A 159 -11.32 -7.10 34.94
N LEU A 160 -10.32 -7.66 34.27
CA LEU A 160 -10.50 -8.56 33.13
C LEU A 160 -11.06 -9.91 33.58
N LEU A 161 -10.49 -10.48 34.65
CA LEU A 161 -10.93 -11.74 35.25
C LEU A 161 -12.38 -11.65 35.78
N LYS A 162 -12.80 -10.53 36.36
CA LYS A 162 -14.21 -10.30 36.76
C LYS A 162 -15.20 -10.57 35.62
N ARG A 163 -14.80 -10.38 34.36
CA ARG A 163 -15.58 -10.63 33.13
C ARG A 163 -15.11 -11.84 32.32
N ASN A 164 -14.24 -12.68 32.88
CA ASN A 164 -13.63 -13.85 32.22
C ASN A 164 -12.88 -13.52 30.91
N ILE A 165 -12.34 -12.29 30.78
CA ILE A 165 -11.64 -11.85 29.58
C ILE A 165 -10.18 -12.35 29.63
N THR A 166 -9.83 -13.26 28.71
CA THR A 166 -8.45 -13.77 28.53
C THR A 166 -7.91 -13.60 27.12
N ASN A 167 -8.67 -13.02 26.20
CA ASN A 167 -8.22 -12.75 24.83
C ASN A 167 -8.30 -11.25 24.57
N LEU A 168 -7.17 -10.59 24.31
CA LEU A 168 -7.09 -9.15 24.07
C LEU A 168 -6.61 -8.83 22.66
N VAL A 169 -7.31 -7.93 21.99
CA VAL A 169 -6.79 -7.21 20.81
C VAL A 169 -6.33 -5.82 21.23
N CYS A 170 -5.03 -5.57 21.13
CA CYS A 170 -4.44 -4.25 21.37
C CYS A 170 -4.27 -3.51 20.05
N ILE A 171 -4.98 -2.39 19.86
CA ILE A 171 -4.84 -1.52 18.68
C ILE A 171 -4.03 -0.28 19.07
N GLY A 172 -2.84 -0.10 18.51
CA GLY A 172 -1.98 1.03 18.88
C GLY A 172 -0.57 0.97 18.31
N GLY A 173 0.26 1.93 18.74
CA GLY A 173 1.67 1.99 18.36
C GLY A 173 2.57 1.00 19.12
N ASP A 174 3.85 1.02 18.74
CA ASP A 174 4.96 0.25 19.31
C ASP A 174 4.96 0.14 20.85
N GLY A 175 4.85 1.27 21.55
CA GLY A 175 4.87 1.30 23.01
C GLY A 175 3.63 0.65 23.65
N SER A 176 2.47 0.72 23.00
CA SER A 176 1.25 0.04 23.47
C SER A 176 1.38 -1.47 23.35
N LEU A 177 1.91 -1.94 22.23
CA LEU A 177 2.12 -3.37 21.97
C LEU A 177 3.19 -3.95 22.90
N THR A 178 4.27 -3.21 23.15
CA THR A 178 5.31 -3.59 24.12
C THR A 178 4.71 -3.75 25.52
N GLY A 179 3.93 -2.76 25.99
CA GLY A 179 3.24 -2.83 27.28
C GLY A 179 2.24 -3.98 27.38
N ALA A 180 1.61 -4.37 26.27
CA ALA A 180 0.73 -5.53 26.22
C ALA A 180 1.51 -6.83 26.42
N ASN A 181 2.67 -6.97 25.75
CA ASN A 181 3.50 -8.16 25.91
C ASN A 181 4.06 -8.31 27.33
N THR A 182 4.53 -7.21 27.95
CA THR A 182 4.94 -7.21 29.37
C THR A 182 3.79 -7.65 30.28
N PHE A 183 2.57 -7.16 30.06
CA PHE A 183 1.40 -7.55 30.83
C PHE A 183 1.06 -9.05 30.68
N ARG A 184 1.26 -9.62 29.49
CA ARG A 184 1.13 -11.07 29.28
C ARG A 184 2.20 -11.86 30.03
N GLN A 185 3.46 -11.45 29.95
CA GLN A 185 4.56 -12.16 30.62
C GLN A 185 4.41 -12.14 32.13
N GLU A 186 3.95 -11.03 32.70
CA GLU A 186 3.65 -10.89 34.13
C GLU A 186 2.36 -11.60 34.59
N TRP A 187 1.51 -12.08 33.66
CA TRP A 187 0.17 -12.58 33.99
C TRP A 187 0.16 -13.72 35.02
N PRO A 188 0.99 -14.78 34.94
CA PRO A 188 0.96 -15.87 35.92
C PRO A 188 1.33 -15.40 37.33
N GLU A 189 2.28 -14.48 37.45
CA GLU A 189 2.67 -13.89 38.73
C GLU A 189 1.57 -12.99 39.32
N LEU A 190 0.90 -12.20 38.46
CA LEU A 190 -0.24 -11.38 38.85
C LEU A 190 -1.42 -12.22 39.34
N LEU A 191 -1.64 -13.40 38.75
CA LEU A 191 -2.62 -14.38 39.24
C LEU A 191 -2.26 -14.89 40.64
N SER A 192 -0.99 -15.25 40.87
CA SER A 192 -0.52 -15.70 42.19
C SER A 192 -0.76 -14.64 43.26
N GLU A 193 -0.35 -13.39 43.00
CA GLU A 193 -0.56 -12.25 43.92
C GLU A 193 -2.05 -11.97 44.17
N LEU A 194 -2.92 -12.15 43.16
CA LEU A 194 -4.38 -12.00 43.29
C LEU A 194 -5.05 -13.14 44.09
N VAL A 195 -4.51 -14.37 44.04
CA VAL A 195 -4.98 -15.50 44.85
C VAL A 195 -4.52 -15.36 46.30
N GLU A 196 -3.24 -15.03 46.52
CA GLU A 196 -2.67 -14.81 47.86
C GLU A 196 -3.37 -13.66 48.61
N SER A 197 -3.72 -12.58 47.89
CA SER A 197 -4.50 -11.46 48.44
C SER A 197 -6.01 -11.73 48.56
N GLY A 198 -6.48 -12.93 48.20
CA GLY A 198 -7.89 -13.34 48.29
C GLY A 198 -8.84 -12.59 47.34
N ARG A 199 -8.31 -11.92 46.31
CA ARG A 199 -9.09 -11.08 45.37
C ARG A 199 -9.72 -11.88 44.24
N ILE A 200 -9.17 -13.05 43.93
CA ILE A 200 -9.75 -14.06 43.01
C ILE A 200 -9.68 -15.45 43.66
N SER A 201 -10.56 -16.37 43.25
CA SER A 201 -10.47 -17.78 43.67
C SER A 201 -9.37 -18.53 42.91
N ALA A 202 -8.76 -19.53 43.57
CA ALA A 202 -7.75 -20.40 42.95
C ALA A 202 -8.29 -21.14 41.72
N GLU A 203 -9.56 -21.58 41.75
CA GLU A 203 -10.27 -22.18 40.61
C GLU A 203 -10.28 -21.24 39.40
N LYS A 204 -10.49 -19.93 39.62
CA LYS A 204 -10.55 -18.95 38.54
C LYS A 204 -9.18 -18.63 37.95
N ALA A 205 -8.13 -18.65 38.78
CA ALA A 205 -6.75 -18.59 38.29
C ALA A 205 -6.38 -19.84 37.47
N GLN A 206 -6.78 -21.03 37.90
CA GLN A 206 -6.57 -22.29 37.15
C GLN A 206 -7.37 -22.37 35.85
N GLN A 207 -8.56 -21.78 35.80
CA GLN A 207 -9.37 -21.68 34.57
C GLN A 207 -8.73 -20.76 33.52
N PHE A 208 -7.98 -19.75 33.96
CA PHE A 208 -7.46 -18.66 33.12
C PHE A 208 -5.96 -18.41 33.34
N PRO A 209 -5.09 -19.44 33.22
CA PRO A 209 -3.69 -19.38 33.64
C PRO A 209 -2.85 -18.43 32.78
N ASN A 210 -3.28 -18.16 31.54
CA ASN A 210 -2.59 -17.32 30.57
C ASN A 210 -3.57 -16.31 29.95
N ILE A 211 -3.04 -15.18 29.49
CA ILE A 211 -3.74 -14.20 28.66
C ILE A 211 -3.18 -14.20 27.23
N ASN A 212 -4.06 -14.34 26.26
CA ASN A 212 -3.72 -14.29 24.84
C ASN A 212 -3.82 -12.85 24.34
N ILE A 213 -2.80 -12.38 23.62
CA ILE A 213 -2.75 -11.00 23.12
C ILE A 213 -2.34 -11.01 21.65
N VAL A 214 -3.13 -10.31 20.83
CA VAL A 214 -2.81 -10.01 19.43
C VAL A 214 -2.74 -8.50 19.22
N GLY A 215 -1.68 -8.04 18.57
CA GLY A 215 -1.43 -6.64 18.27
C GLY A 215 -1.91 -6.22 16.89
N LEU A 216 -2.49 -5.02 16.79
CA LEU A 216 -2.75 -4.30 15.55
C LEU A 216 -2.01 -2.96 15.58
N VAL A 217 -1.20 -2.67 14.57
CA VAL A 217 -0.38 -1.45 14.56
C VAL A 217 -1.18 -0.26 14.05
N GLY A 218 -1.71 0.54 14.98
CA GLY A 218 -2.35 1.82 14.71
C GLY A 218 -1.35 2.97 14.88
N SER A 219 -0.80 3.46 13.76
CA SER A 219 0.15 4.57 13.72
C SER A 219 0.08 5.28 12.36
N ILE A 220 0.28 6.60 12.36
CA ILE A 220 0.48 7.37 11.13
C ILE A 220 1.94 7.36 10.68
N ASP A 221 2.88 7.02 11.58
CA ASP A 221 4.30 7.27 11.41
C ASP A 221 4.99 6.20 10.50
N ASN A 222 4.35 5.05 10.31
CA ASN A 222 4.89 3.83 9.66
C ASN A 222 6.29 3.45 10.16
N ASP A 223 6.50 3.59 11.47
CA ASP A 223 7.78 3.38 12.14
C ASP A 223 8.00 1.94 12.62
N PHE A 224 6.95 1.12 12.69
CA PHE A 224 6.97 -0.26 13.19
C PHE A 224 7.51 -1.26 12.17
N CYS A 225 8.67 -1.85 12.45
CA CYS A 225 9.28 -2.83 11.57
C CYS A 225 8.57 -4.19 11.62
N GLY A 226 8.10 -4.69 10.47
CA GLY A 226 7.42 -5.99 10.35
C GLY A 226 6.10 -5.94 9.57
N THR A 227 5.59 -4.75 9.28
CA THR A 227 4.49 -4.49 8.36
C THR A 227 4.92 -3.51 7.28
N ASP A 228 4.45 -3.66 6.04
CA ASP A 228 4.72 -2.69 4.96
C ASP A 228 3.92 -1.38 5.14
N MET A 229 2.77 -1.46 5.85
CA MET A 229 1.92 -0.32 6.22
C MET A 229 1.32 -0.48 7.63
N THR A 230 1.29 0.62 8.40
CA THR A 230 0.53 0.75 9.65
C THR A 230 -0.81 1.46 9.43
N ILE A 231 -1.84 1.09 10.21
CA ILE A 231 -3.20 1.63 10.07
C ILE A 231 -3.19 3.14 10.38
N GLY A 232 -3.51 3.95 9.37
CA GLY A 232 -3.63 5.41 9.42
C GLY A 232 -2.56 6.16 8.63
N THR A 233 -1.49 5.50 8.18
CA THR A 233 -0.42 6.18 7.42
C THR A 233 -0.89 6.67 6.06
N ASP A 234 -1.69 5.89 5.34
CA ASP A 234 -2.20 6.28 4.03
C ASP A 234 -3.15 7.49 4.16
N THR A 235 -4.03 7.49 5.17
CA THR A 235 -4.86 8.65 5.49
C THR A 235 -4.03 9.87 5.85
N ALA A 236 -2.95 9.73 6.63
CA ALA A 236 -2.05 10.83 6.94
C ALA A 236 -1.38 11.40 5.67
N LEU A 237 -0.94 10.54 4.74
CA LEU A 237 -0.45 10.96 3.42
C LEU A 237 -1.52 11.72 2.63
N HIS A 238 -2.78 11.30 2.67
CA HIS A 238 -3.89 12.04 2.05
C HIS A 238 -4.03 13.46 2.65
N ARG A 239 -3.90 13.61 3.98
CA ARG A 239 -3.95 14.92 4.64
C ARG A 239 -2.75 15.80 4.27
N ILE A 240 -1.56 15.22 4.15
CA ILE A 240 -0.34 15.93 3.75
C ILE A 240 -0.46 16.43 2.31
N ILE A 241 -0.85 15.56 1.38
CA ILE A 241 -0.95 15.92 -0.05
C ILE A 241 -2.08 16.93 -0.31
N GLU A 242 -3.24 16.84 0.36
CA GLU A 242 -4.28 17.86 0.26
C GLU A 242 -3.76 19.25 0.68
N ALA A 243 -2.98 19.31 1.77
CA ALA A 243 -2.38 20.56 2.23
C ALA A 243 -1.26 21.06 1.29
N VAL A 244 -0.44 20.17 0.73
CA VAL A 244 0.62 20.56 -0.22
C VAL A 244 0.01 21.06 -1.53
N ASP A 245 -0.96 20.37 -2.11
CA ASP A 245 -1.66 20.79 -3.34
C ASP A 245 -2.34 22.17 -3.13
N ALA A 246 -2.97 22.40 -1.97
CA ALA A 246 -3.55 23.69 -1.61
C ALA A 246 -2.49 24.80 -1.52
N VAL A 247 -1.36 24.55 -0.87
CA VAL A 247 -0.22 25.48 -0.77
C VAL A 247 0.40 25.76 -2.14
N GLN A 248 0.52 24.76 -3.00
CA GLN A 248 1.13 24.86 -4.34
C GLN A 248 0.37 25.87 -5.23
N SER A 249 -0.96 25.94 -5.12
CA SER A 249 -1.79 26.90 -5.87
C SER A 249 -1.47 28.38 -5.55
N THR A 250 -1.30 28.73 -4.27
CA THR A 250 -0.91 30.08 -3.85
C THR A 250 0.57 30.34 -4.10
N ALA A 251 1.42 29.32 -3.97
CA ALA A 251 2.84 29.43 -4.25
C ALA A 251 3.11 29.76 -5.74
N GLN A 252 2.38 29.12 -6.66
CA GLN A 252 2.52 29.33 -8.11
C GLN A 252 2.11 30.74 -8.53
N SER A 253 1.07 31.28 -7.86
CA SER A 253 0.60 32.65 -8.06
C SER A 253 1.66 33.68 -7.67
N HIS A 254 2.28 33.53 -6.49
CA HIS A 254 3.20 34.53 -5.92
C HIS A 254 4.70 34.24 -6.10
N GLN A 255 5.08 33.19 -6.82
CA GLN A 255 6.47 32.71 -6.92
C GLN A 255 7.15 32.49 -5.55
N ARG A 256 6.42 31.82 -4.63
CA ARG A 256 6.86 31.59 -3.25
C ARG A 256 7.56 30.25 -3.07
N SER A 257 8.38 30.20 -2.02
CA SER A 257 8.96 28.96 -1.51
C SER A 257 8.24 28.57 -0.22
N PHE A 258 7.96 27.29 -0.01
CA PHE A 258 7.28 26.80 1.18
C PHE A 258 8.08 25.66 1.83
N VAL A 259 8.21 25.73 3.16
CA VAL A 259 8.74 24.66 4.00
C VAL A 259 7.56 24.05 4.75
N ILE A 260 7.21 22.82 4.41
CA ILE A 260 6.07 22.09 4.97
C ILE A 260 6.59 21.10 6.00
N GLU A 261 6.17 21.25 7.25
CA GLU A 261 6.56 20.37 8.35
C GLU A 261 5.52 19.26 8.54
N VAL A 262 6.01 18.02 8.50
CA VAL A 262 5.26 16.77 8.39
C VAL A 262 5.57 15.87 9.59
N MET A 263 4.55 15.20 10.13
CA MET A 263 4.71 14.28 11.25
C MET A 263 5.46 13.00 10.85
N GLY A 264 5.89 12.23 11.83
CA GLY A 264 6.55 10.94 11.63
C GLY A 264 7.39 10.48 12.83
N ARG A 265 7.43 11.22 13.93
CA ARG A 265 8.27 10.99 15.11
C ARG A 265 9.76 10.92 14.75
N HIS A 266 10.31 9.72 14.62
CA HIS A 266 11.70 9.45 14.20
C HIS A 266 11.74 8.68 12.88
N CYS A 267 10.67 8.76 12.08
CA CYS A 267 10.49 8.09 10.81
C CYS A 267 10.28 9.10 9.67
N GLY A 268 11.07 9.00 8.62
CA GLY A 268 10.95 9.83 7.42
C GLY A 268 9.91 9.37 6.41
N TYR A 269 9.17 8.28 6.67
CA TYR A 269 8.29 7.65 5.67
C TYR A 269 7.26 8.63 5.09
N LEU A 270 6.52 9.35 5.96
CA LEU A 270 5.53 10.33 5.55
C LEU A 270 6.14 11.43 4.69
N ALA A 271 7.25 12.03 5.13
CA ALA A 271 7.95 13.08 4.40
C ALA A 271 8.52 12.61 3.05
N LEU A 272 9.11 11.41 2.98
CA LEU A 272 9.67 10.81 1.77
C LEU A 272 8.59 10.50 0.72
N VAL A 273 7.49 9.87 1.13
CA VAL A 273 6.39 9.53 0.22
C VAL A 273 5.63 10.78 -0.21
N ALA A 274 5.41 11.73 0.70
CA ALA A 274 4.84 13.03 0.35
C ALA A 274 5.71 13.78 -0.66
N ALA A 275 7.04 13.76 -0.52
CA ALA A 275 7.95 14.41 -1.46
C ALA A 275 7.90 13.80 -2.86
N LEU A 276 7.82 12.47 -2.96
CA LEU A 276 7.60 11.79 -4.24
C LEU A 276 6.26 12.17 -4.89
N ALA A 277 5.18 12.17 -4.11
CA ALA A 277 3.82 12.40 -4.60
C ALA A 277 3.51 13.87 -4.93
N SER A 278 4.15 14.83 -4.26
CA SER A 278 3.98 16.28 -4.45
C SER A 278 5.06 16.96 -5.30
N GLU A 279 6.03 16.20 -5.82
CA GLU A 279 7.17 16.73 -6.60
C GLU A 279 8.13 17.65 -5.82
N ALA A 280 8.20 17.53 -4.49
CA ALA A 280 8.99 18.41 -3.63
C ALA A 280 10.47 18.48 -4.02
N ASP A 281 11.03 19.69 -4.04
CA ASP A 281 12.43 19.96 -4.33
C ASP A 281 13.33 19.23 -3.32
N TRP A 282 13.11 19.43 -2.03
CA TRP A 282 13.94 18.81 -0.99
C TRP A 282 13.10 18.14 0.10
N ALA A 283 13.54 16.98 0.55
CA ALA A 283 12.98 16.23 1.68
C ALA A 283 14.05 16.06 2.75
N PHE A 284 13.79 16.54 3.97
CA PHE A 284 14.62 16.30 5.14
C PHE A 284 14.03 15.14 5.95
N ILE A 285 14.78 14.04 6.08
CA ILE A 285 14.35 12.81 6.76
C ILE A 285 15.47 12.27 7.69
N PRO A 286 15.14 11.68 8.85
CA PRO A 286 16.13 11.18 9.81
C PRO A 286 16.97 9.99 9.28
N GLU A 287 16.41 9.12 8.44
CA GLU A 287 17.15 7.95 7.94
C GLU A 287 18.18 8.29 6.85
N TRP A 288 18.08 9.47 6.25
CA TRP A 288 19.03 9.96 5.24
C TRP A 288 19.33 11.44 5.51
N PRO A 289 20.11 11.74 6.57
CA PRO A 289 20.44 13.10 6.91
C PRO A 289 21.28 13.75 5.80
N PRO A 290 21.07 15.04 5.54
CA PRO A 290 21.68 15.73 4.42
C PRO A 290 23.19 15.89 4.63
N PRO A 291 23.98 16.13 3.58
CA PRO A 291 25.44 16.31 3.69
C PRO A 291 25.77 17.60 4.46
N VAL A 292 27.01 17.78 4.92
CA VAL A 292 27.41 18.91 5.80
C VAL A 292 27.16 20.27 5.14
N ASP A 293 27.42 20.35 3.84
CA ASP A 293 27.25 21.48 2.92
C ASP A 293 25.81 21.61 2.37
N TRP A 294 24.82 20.94 2.98
CA TRP A 294 23.43 20.97 2.51
C TRP A 294 22.86 22.39 2.36
N ARG A 295 23.35 23.33 3.16
CA ARG A 295 22.91 24.73 3.12
C ARG A 295 23.25 25.38 1.79
N ASP A 296 24.47 25.15 1.31
CA ASP A 296 24.98 25.66 0.03
C ASP A 296 24.38 24.90 -1.15
N ILE A 297 24.26 23.57 -1.03
CA ILE A 297 23.61 22.72 -2.03
C ILE A 297 22.14 23.12 -2.22
N LEU A 298 21.37 23.30 -1.14
CA LEU A 298 19.96 23.70 -1.20
C LEU A 298 19.81 25.07 -1.86
N CYS A 299 20.63 26.05 -1.47
CA CYS A 299 20.56 27.39 -2.05
C CYS A 299 20.86 27.37 -3.56
N THR A 300 21.97 26.73 -3.95
CA THR A 300 22.36 26.55 -5.35
C THR A 300 21.26 25.84 -6.15
N ARG A 301 20.66 24.81 -5.56
CA ARG A 301 19.59 24.00 -6.17
C ARG A 301 18.32 24.81 -6.41
N MET A 302 17.88 25.58 -5.42
CA MET A 302 16.69 26.43 -5.55
C MET A 302 16.90 27.57 -6.55
N GLN A 303 18.11 28.14 -6.60
CA GLN A 303 18.45 29.17 -7.60
C GLN A 303 18.38 28.61 -9.03
N GLN A 304 19.04 27.47 -9.29
CA GLN A 304 19.00 26.82 -10.61
C GLN A 304 17.58 26.42 -11.03
N ALA A 305 16.74 25.96 -10.10
CA ALA A 305 15.34 25.67 -10.38
C ALA A 305 14.57 26.91 -10.86
N ARG A 306 14.74 28.06 -10.21
CA ARG A 306 14.10 29.32 -10.62
C ARG A 306 14.63 29.84 -11.95
N GLU A 307 15.93 29.74 -12.20
CA GLU A 307 16.56 30.09 -13.48
C GLU A 307 16.00 29.25 -14.65
N GLN A 308 15.62 27.99 -14.38
CA GLN A 308 14.95 27.10 -15.33
C GLN A 308 13.43 27.35 -15.46
N GLY A 309 12.90 28.41 -14.83
CA GLY A 309 11.49 28.80 -14.89
C GLY A 309 10.57 28.15 -13.86
N GLN A 310 11.11 27.37 -12.90
CA GLN A 310 10.30 26.79 -11.83
C GLN A 310 9.82 27.90 -10.88
N ARG A 311 8.51 28.16 -10.89
CA ARG A 311 7.90 29.25 -10.10
C ARG A 311 7.77 28.94 -8.61
N VAL A 312 7.73 27.67 -8.24
CA VAL A 312 7.41 27.20 -6.88
C VAL A 312 8.55 26.36 -6.37
N ASN A 313 8.94 26.53 -5.10
CA ASN A 313 9.76 25.53 -4.42
C ASN A 313 9.01 24.98 -3.21
N ILE A 314 8.86 23.66 -3.14
CA ILE A 314 8.29 22.94 -1.99
C ILE A 314 9.41 22.15 -1.32
N ILE A 315 9.66 22.46 -0.05
CA ILE A 315 10.56 21.71 0.82
C ILE A 315 9.69 20.99 1.84
N ILE A 316 9.90 19.69 2.02
CA ILE A 316 9.25 18.89 3.05
C ILE A 316 10.26 18.57 4.16
N CYS A 317 9.88 18.81 5.41
CA CYS A 317 10.68 18.57 6.59
C CYS A 317 9.94 17.60 7.51
N ALA A 318 10.51 16.42 7.79
CA ALA A 318 10.00 15.57 8.86
C ALA A 318 10.24 16.25 10.22
N GLU A 319 9.32 16.10 11.18
CA GLU A 319 9.47 16.64 12.54
C GLU A 319 10.71 16.09 13.27
N GLY A 320 11.14 14.88 12.91
CA GLY A 320 12.38 14.25 13.39
C GLY A 320 13.62 14.48 12.53
N ALA A 321 13.63 15.46 11.61
CA ALA A 321 14.79 15.71 10.75
C ALA A 321 16.04 16.11 11.55
N VAL A 322 17.18 15.50 11.22
CA VAL A 322 18.48 15.76 11.85
C VAL A 322 19.58 15.93 10.79
N ASP A 323 20.68 16.59 11.16
CA ASP A 323 21.93 16.56 10.41
C ASP A 323 22.76 15.31 10.74
N ARG A 324 23.91 15.16 10.09
CA ARG A 324 24.84 14.02 10.31
C ARG A 324 25.52 14.04 11.67
N ASP A 325 25.52 15.18 12.35
CA ASP A 325 26.08 15.30 13.69
C ASP A 325 25.07 14.90 14.77
N GLY A 326 23.78 14.89 14.44
CA GLY A 326 22.65 14.57 15.31
C GLY A 326 21.87 15.80 15.76
N ASN A 327 22.19 16.99 15.25
CA ASN A 327 21.47 18.21 15.60
C ASN A 327 20.14 18.27 14.84
N PRO A 328 19.04 18.76 15.46
CA PRO A 328 17.76 18.89 14.78
C PRO A 328 17.80 19.94 13.67
N ILE A 329 17.22 19.61 12.52
CA ILE A 329 16.98 20.55 11.41
C ILE A 329 15.52 20.98 11.50
N THR A 330 15.27 22.24 11.88
CA THR A 330 13.90 22.77 12.00
C THR A 330 13.42 23.44 10.72
N SER A 331 12.10 23.46 10.51
CA SER A 331 11.46 24.17 9.40
C SER A 331 11.78 25.67 9.37
N ASN A 332 11.90 26.31 10.55
CA ASN A 332 12.34 27.70 10.68
C ASN A 332 13.78 27.91 10.21
N MET A 333 14.73 27.04 10.59
CA MET A 333 16.12 27.13 10.13
C MET A 333 16.24 27.03 8.60
N ILE A 334 15.40 26.19 7.97
CA ILE A 334 15.35 26.08 6.50
C ILE A 334 14.77 27.37 5.89
N ARG A 335 13.69 27.94 6.46
CA ARG A 335 13.14 29.23 6.00
C ARG A 335 14.19 30.33 6.08
N ASP A 336 14.80 30.51 7.24
CA ASP A 336 15.72 31.62 7.51
C ASP A 336 16.93 31.55 6.57
N LEU A 337 17.50 30.35 6.38
CA LEU A 337 18.53 30.10 5.37
C LEU A 337 18.14 30.60 3.96
N ILE A 338 16.91 30.30 3.51
CA ILE A 338 16.42 30.67 2.17
C ILE A 338 16.17 32.19 2.09
N VAL A 339 15.62 32.80 3.14
CA VAL A 339 15.36 34.26 3.21
C VAL A 339 16.68 35.04 3.24
N ASP A 340 17.64 34.62 4.07
CA ASP A 340 18.89 35.33 4.28
C ASP A 340 19.86 35.21 3.10
N ARG A 341 19.88 34.06 2.40
CA ARG A 341 20.81 33.81 1.29
C ARG A 341 20.24 34.00 -0.11
N LEU A 342 18.96 33.70 -0.32
CA LEU A 342 18.32 33.80 -1.65
C LEU A 342 17.30 34.93 -1.74
N HIS A 343 16.91 35.52 -0.60
CA HIS A 343 15.89 36.59 -0.53
C HIS A 343 14.53 36.20 -1.14
N TYR A 344 14.20 34.90 -1.14
CA TYR A 344 12.92 34.40 -1.63
C TYR A 344 11.83 34.54 -0.55
N ASP A 345 10.64 35.00 -0.92
CA ASP A 345 9.45 35.01 -0.06
C ASP A 345 9.11 33.56 0.36
N THR A 346 9.53 33.21 1.56
CA THR A 346 9.52 31.84 2.08
C THR A 346 8.63 31.74 3.30
N ARG A 347 7.73 30.75 3.30
CA ARG A 347 6.76 30.53 4.38
C ARG A 347 6.91 29.13 4.97
N VAL A 348 6.64 29.00 6.26
CA VAL A 348 6.60 27.72 6.97
C VAL A 348 5.14 27.35 7.19
N THR A 349 4.80 26.11 6.86
CA THR A 349 3.48 25.52 7.12
C THR A 349 3.66 24.28 7.98
N VAL A 350 3.42 24.40 9.29
CA VAL A 350 3.39 23.24 10.19
C VAL A 350 2.00 22.63 10.13
N LEU A 351 1.89 21.43 9.55
CA LEU A 351 0.59 20.75 9.42
C LEU A 351 0.06 20.28 10.78
N GLY A 352 0.94 19.77 11.63
CA GLY A 352 0.59 19.25 12.95
C GLY A 352 -0.54 18.21 12.90
N HIS A 353 -1.48 18.30 13.84
CA HIS A 353 -2.48 17.26 14.11
C HIS A 353 -3.55 17.09 13.01
N VAL A 354 -3.61 17.93 11.97
CA VAL A 354 -4.49 17.68 10.81
C VAL A 354 -4.18 16.33 10.14
N GLN A 355 -2.93 15.86 10.29
CA GLN A 355 -2.43 14.57 9.80
C GLN A 355 -3.00 13.35 10.56
N ARG A 356 -3.51 13.54 11.79
CA ARG A 356 -4.20 12.50 12.59
C ARG A 356 -5.73 12.56 12.47
N GLY A 357 -6.26 13.65 11.93
CA GLY A 357 -7.69 13.86 11.73
C GLY A 357 -8.19 13.49 10.34
N GLY A 358 -9.49 13.74 10.10
CA GLY A 358 -10.15 13.48 8.82
C GLY A 358 -10.67 12.05 8.67
N ASN A 359 -11.55 11.83 7.69
CA ASN A 359 -12.10 10.50 7.44
C ASN A 359 -10.99 9.55 6.93
N PRO A 360 -10.96 8.28 7.35
CA PRO A 360 -9.98 7.33 6.86
C PRO A 360 -10.10 7.10 5.35
N SER A 361 -8.97 6.90 4.68
CA SER A 361 -8.90 6.51 3.27
C SER A 361 -9.53 5.13 3.03
N ALA A 362 -9.85 4.81 1.77
CA ALA A 362 -10.34 3.48 1.42
C ALA A 362 -9.33 2.39 1.82
N PHE A 363 -8.03 2.64 1.64
CA PHE A 363 -6.96 1.72 2.03
C PHE A 363 -6.96 1.45 3.54
N ASP A 364 -6.97 2.47 4.40
CA ASP A 364 -6.93 2.27 5.87
C ASP A 364 -8.21 1.60 6.41
N ARG A 365 -9.38 1.86 5.79
CA ARG A 365 -10.63 1.14 6.14
C ARG A 365 -10.55 -0.33 5.78
N LEU A 366 -9.99 -0.68 4.63
CA LEU A 366 -9.76 -2.06 4.20
C LEU A 366 -8.71 -2.75 5.07
N LEU A 367 -7.56 -2.11 5.28
CA LEU A 367 -6.46 -2.61 6.08
C LEU A 367 -6.92 -2.91 7.51
N GLY A 368 -7.56 -1.94 8.17
CA GLY A 368 -8.14 -2.14 9.49
C GLY A 368 -9.18 -3.26 9.52
N SER A 369 -10.08 -3.33 8.53
CA SER A 369 -11.12 -4.38 8.48
C SER A 369 -10.53 -5.79 8.29
N ARG A 370 -9.51 -5.94 7.45
CA ARG A 370 -8.81 -7.19 7.19
C ARG A 370 -8.00 -7.63 8.42
N MET A 371 -7.18 -6.74 8.97
CA MET A 371 -6.37 -6.98 10.16
C MET A 371 -7.22 -7.29 11.39
N GLY A 372 -8.31 -6.56 11.62
CA GLY A 372 -9.19 -6.77 12.77
C GLY A 372 -9.95 -8.10 12.75
N ALA A 373 -10.29 -8.60 11.56
CA ALA A 373 -10.88 -9.93 11.42
C ALA A 373 -9.85 -11.03 11.68
N GLU A 374 -8.65 -10.92 11.08
CA GLU A 374 -7.55 -11.85 11.28
C GLU A 374 -7.07 -11.90 12.74
N ALA A 375 -7.08 -10.77 13.47
CA ALA A 375 -6.72 -10.73 14.88
C ALA A 375 -7.62 -11.61 15.77
N VAL A 376 -8.91 -11.69 15.44
CA VAL A 376 -9.83 -12.60 16.13
C VAL A 376 -9.51 -14.05 15.79
N LEU A 377 -9.30 -14.38 14.51
CA LEU A 377 -8.92 -15.74 14.10
C LEU A 377 -7.61 -16.18 14.78
N ALA A 378 -6.60 -15.29 14.81
CA ALA A 378 -5.35 -15.51 15.50
C ALA A 378 -5.54 -15.80 16.99
N LEU A 379 -6.36 -15.02 17.71
CA LEU A 379 -6.70 -15.31 19.12
C LEU A 379 -7.39 -16.66 19.31
N MET A 380 -8.19 -17.11 18.34
CA MET A 380 -8.89 -18.41 18.44
C MET A 380 -7.99 -19.60 18.13
N ASP A 381 -7.05 -19.44 17.20
CA ASP A 381 -6.05 -20.44 16.81
C ASP A 381 -4.86 -20.52 17.82
N THR A 382 -4.69 -19.52 18.69
CA THR A 382 -3.55 -19.41 19.63
C THR A 382 -3.60 -20.48 20.71
N SER A 383 -2.53 -21.27 20.84
CA SER A 383 -2.30 -22.14 22.00
C SER A 383 -1.77 -21.34 23.21
N PRO A 384 -1.94 -21.82 24.46
CA PRO A 384 -1.56 -21.06 25.66
C PRO A 384 -0.10 -20.59 25.68
N ASP A 385 0.80 -21.40 25.09
CA ASP A 385 2.25 -21.17 25.07
C ASP A 385 2.76 -20.41 23.83
N ALA A 386 1.90 -20.16 22.83
CA ALA A 386 2.32 -19.53 21.58
C ALA A 386 2.63 -18.03 21.77
N GLU A 387 3.76 -17.56 21.23
CA GLU A 387 4.21 -16.16 21.36
C GLU A 387 3.16 -15.13 20.90
N SER A 388 3.19 -13.94 21.49
CA SER A 388 2.31 -12.83 21.11
C SER A 388 2.59 -12.43 19.66
N CYS A 389 1.57 -12.37 18.82
CA CYS A 389 1.72 -11.97 17.42
C CYS A 389 1.11 -10.60 17.14
N VAL A 390 1.61 -9.96 16.10
CA VAL A 390 1.04 -8.76 15.48
C VAL A 390 0.49 -9.17 14.12
N ILE A 391 -0.69 -8.64 13.77
CA ILE A 391 -1.19 -8.76 12.41
C ILE A 391 -0.58 -7.65 11.56
N ALA A 392 0.10 -8.05 10.49
CA ALA A 392 0.87 -7.19 9.60
C ALA A 392 0.43 -7.38 8.14
N LEU A 393 0.84 -6.44 7.29
CA LEU A 393 0.71 -6.53 5.83
C LEU A 393 2.10 -6.85 5.24
N ASP A 394 2.21 -7.93 4.45
CA ASP A 394 3.36 -8.17 3.57
C ASP A 394 2.87 -8.18 2.11
N GLY A 395 3.30 -7.19 1.33
CA GLY A 395 2.77 -6.92 -0.02
C GLY A 395 1.27 -6.61 0.01
N ASN A 396 0.44 -7.59 -0.39
CA ASN A 396 -1.02 -7.51 -0.32
C ASN A 396 -1.65 -8.66 0.50
N SER A 397 -0.84 -9.38 1.27
CA SER A 397 -1.31 -10.48 2.11
C SER A 397 -1.27 -10.09 3.58
N ILE A 398 -2.31 -10.43 4.31
CA ILE A 398 -2.32 -10.33 5.77
C ILE A 398 -1.51 -11.49 6.33
N VAL A 399 -0.61 -11.19 7.26
CA VAL A 399 0.28 -12.16 7.90
C VAL A 399 0.32 -11.95 9.42
N ARG A 400 0.68 -13.00 10.15
CA ARG A 400 0.94 -12.97 11.60
C ARG A 400 2.46 -12.95 11.79
N VAL A 401 2.99 -11.97 12.52
CA VAL A 401 4.43 -11.84 12.81
C VAL A 401 4.70 -11.83 14.32
N PRO A 402 5.80 -12.43 14.83
CA PRO A 402 6.13 -12.39 16.25
C PRO A 402 6.36 -10.95 16.74
N LEU A 403 5.66 -10.56 17.80
CA LEU A 403 5.65 -9.18 18.31
C LEU A 403 7.04 -8.71 18.74
N MET A 404 7.77 -9.54 19.51
CA MET A 404 9.07 -9.14 20.05
C MET A 404 10.12 -8.93 18.96
N GLN A 405 10.16 -9.77 17.93
CA GLN A 405 11.06 -9.60 16.78
C GLN A 405 10.81 -8.27 16.05
N CYS A 406 9.56 -7.82 15.96
CA CYS A 406 9.19 -6.54 15.38
C CYS A 406 9.63 -5.35 16.24
N VAL A 407 9.42 -5.44 17.57
CA VAL A 407 9.82 -4.41 18.53
C VAL A 407 11.34 -4.26 18.59
N GLU A 408 12.07 -5.38 18.70
CA GLU A 408 13.54 -5.41 18.68
C GLU A 408 14.09 -4.81 17.38
N ARG A 409 13.55 -5.18 16.22
CA ARG A 409 13.96 -4.60 14.92
C ARG A 409 13.69 -3.09 14.86
N THR A 410 12.59 -2.62 15.46
CA THR A 410 12.25 -1.19 15.53
C THR A 410 13.25 -0.43 16.41
N GLN A 411 13.61 -0.98 17.57
CA GLN A 411 14.65 -0.42 18.45
C GLN A 411 16.04 -0.42 17.78
N LEU A 412 16.37 -1.44 16.97
CA LEU A 412 17.60 -1.47 16.19
C LEU A 412 17.68 -0.36 15.12
N VAL A 413 16.55 0.12 14.57
CA VAL A 413 16.55 1.30 13.69
C VAL A 413 16.98 2.54 14.46
N GLN A 414 16.41 2.77 15.64
CA GLN A 414 16.77 3.91 16.48
C GLN A 414 18.25 3.86 16.87
N LYS A 415 18.72 2.72 17.36
CA LYS A 415 20.14 2.51 17.69
C LYS A 415 21.06 2.76 16.48
N ALA A 416 20.68 2.29 15.29
CA ALA A 416 21.46 2.54 14.07
C ALA A 416 21.52 4.04 13.70
N MET A 417 20.48 4.82 13.96
CA MET A 417 20.50 6.28 13.77
C MET A 417 21.36 6.98 14.83
N GLU A 418 21.28 6.56 16.10
CA GLU A 418 22.12 7.08 17.20
C GLU A 418 23.62 6.79 16.96
N GLU A 419 23.95 5.60 16.44
CA GLU A 419 25.30 5.19 16.03
C GLU A 419 25.73 5.78 14.66
N LYS A 420 24.92 6.66 14.06
CA LYS A 420 25.15 7.33 12.74
C LYS A 420 25.35 6.34 11.57
N ASN A 421 24.78 5.14 11.68
CA ASN A 421 24.82 4.09 10.66
C ASN A 421 23.57 4.14 9.76
N TRP A 422 23.49 5.21 8.97
CA TRP A 422 22.33 5.55 8.13
C TRP A 422 21.96 4.44 7.13
N ASP A 423 22.95 3.80 6.51
CA ASP A 423 22.72 2.69 5.57
C ASP A 423 22.11 1.45 6.26
N LEU A 424 22.41 1.21 7.54
CA LEU A 424 21.72 0.17 8.31
C LEU A 424 20.28 0.60 8.66
N ALA A 425 20.06 1.86 9.09
CA ALA A 425 18.72 2.37 9.38
C ALA A 425 17.77 2.25 8.17
N VAL A 426 18.21 2.68 6.98
CA VAL A 426 17.46 2.56 5.72
C VAL A 426 17.13 1.10 5.38
N ARG A 427 18.09 0.17 5.56
CA ARG A 427 17.87 -1.27 5.31
C ARG A 427 16.90 -1.89 6.33
N LEU A 428 16.99 -1.50 7.60
CA LEU A 428 16.12 -2.02 8.66
C LEU A 428 14.66 -1.60 8.47
N ARG A 429 14.40 -0.36 8.02
CA ARG A 429 13.07 0.14 7.55
C ARG A 429 12.48 -0.71 6.41
N GLY A 430 13.31 -1.37 5.63
CA GLY A 430 12.91 -2.35 4.62
C GLY A 430 12.89 -1.85 3.18
N ARG A 431 12.73 -2.79 2.25
CA ARG A 431 12.97 -2.60 0.81
C ARG A 431 12.06 -1.56 0.16
N SER A 432 10.82 -1.39 0.66
CA SER A 432 9.88 -0.38 0.17
C SER A 432 10.39 1.04 0.46
N PHE A 433 10.88 1.29 1.69
CA PHE A 433 11.48 2.57 2.08
C PHE A 433 12.75 2.84 1.29
N GLN A 434 13.66 1.86 1.21
CA GLN A 434 14.90 1.99 0.43
C GLN A 434 14.63 2.35 -1.04
N ARG A 435 13.71 1.64 -1.71
CA ARG A 435 13.40 1.88 -3.12
C ARG A 435 12.74 3.25 -3.35
N ASN A 436 11.88 3.69 -2.43
CA ASN A 436 11.31 5.04 -2.48
C ASN A 436 12.42 6.10 -2.33
N LEU A 437 13.39 5.89 -1.44
CA LEU A 437 14.53 6.79 -1.25
C LEU A 437 15.46 6.82 -2.48
N GLU A 438 15.70 5.68 -3.13
CA GLU A 438 16.47 5.59 -4.38
C GLU A 438 15.75 6.33 -5.53
N THR A 439 14.44 6.10 -5.69
CA THR A 439 13.61 6.81 -6.69
C THR A 439 13.57 8.31 -6.42
N TYR A 440 13.50 8.73 -5.15
CA TYR A 440 13.56 10.14 -4.75
C TYR A 440 14.92 10.76 -5.12
N LYS A 441 16.04 10.10 -4.79
CA LYS A 441 17.40 10.54 -5.15
C LYS A 441 17.62 10.69 -6.66
N LEU A 442 16.91 9.92 -7.49
CA LEU A 442 16.95 10.06 -8.95
C LEU A 442 16.10 11.26 -9.44
N LEU A 443 14.84 11.33 -8.99
CA LEU A 443 13.88 12.36 -9.42
C LEU A 443 14.16 13.76 -8.86
N ALA A 444 14.90 13.87 -7.75
CA ALA A 444 15.33 15.13 -7.16
C ALA A 444 16.53 15.77 -7.88
N LYS A 445 17.13 15.16 -8.90
CA LYS A 445 18.20 15.82 -9.67
C LYS A 445 17.59 16.97 -10.50
N LEU A 446 18.22 18.14 -10.52
CA LEU A 446 17.75 19.30 -11.32
C LEU A 446 18.02 19.14 -12.83
N ARG A 447 19.00 18.31 -13.15
CA ARG A 447 19.51 18.08 -14.50
C ARG A 447 19.80 16.58 -14.63
N PRO A 448 19.73 16.01 -15.85
CA PRO A 448 20.23 14.67 -16.09
C PRO A 448 21.71 14.59 -15.65
N PRO A 449 22.14 13.50 -14.98
CA PRO A 449 23.52 13.34 -14.52
C PRO A 449 24.51 13.29 -15.69
N THR A 450 25.63 13.98 -15.54
CA THR A 450 26.69 14.07 -16.56
C THR A 450 27.44 12.74 -16.72
N GLU A 451 27.14 12.02 -17.80
CA GLU A 451 27.84 10.90 -18.47
C GLU A 451 28.29 9.67 -17.65
N LYS A 452 28.87 9.83 -16.46
CA LYS A 452 29.42 8.74 -15.65
C LYS A 452 28.32 7.98 -14.90
N GLY A 453 27.86 6.89 -15.50
CA GLY A 453 26.95 5.91 -14.87
C GLY A 453 25.53 5.85 -15.45
N ASN A 454 25.30 6.30 -16.68
CA ASN A 454 24.01 6.11 -17.34
C ASN A 454 23.80 4.64 -17.78
N LEU A 455 22.55 4.13 -17.70
CA LEU A 455 22.23 2.77 -18.12
C LEU A 455 22.42 2.56 -19.63
N SER A 456 22.24 3.61 -20.41
CA SER A 456 22.41 3.64 -21.87
C SER A 456 23.85 3.45 -22.35
N GLY A 457 24.85 3.58 -21.48
CA GLY A 457 26.26 3.42 -21.86
C GLY A 457 26.76 4.47 -22.86
N GLY A 458 26.15 5.67 -22.86
CA GLY A 458 26.46 6.76 -23.80
C GLY A 458 25.60 6.82 -25.06
N HIS A 459 24.83 5.77 -25.38
CA HIS A 459 23.93 5.79 -26.54
C HIS A 459 22.69 6.66 -26.29
N ILE A 460 22.20 7.36 -27.33
CA ILE A 460 20.98 8.16 -27.29
C ILE A 460 19.83 7.34 -27.92
N PHE A 461 19.09 6.61 -27.09
CA PHE A 461 17.89 5.89 -27.52
C PHE A 461 16.68 6.83 -27.58
N THR A 462 15.79 6.61 -28.56
CA THR A 462 14.52 7.35 -28.70
C THR A 462 13.36 6.54 -28.12
N LEU A 463 12.88 6.93 -26.94
CA LEU A 463 11.78 6.26 -26.25
C LEU A 463 10.46 7.02 -26.44
N ALA A 464 9.39 6.30 -26.76
CA ALA A 464 8.05 6.88 -26.89
C ALA A 464 7.14 6.52 -25.72
N VAL A 465 6.29 7.46 -25.30
CA VAL A 465 5.26 7.25 -24.27
C VAL A 465 3.88 7.68 -24.76
N MET A 466 2.85 6.88 -24.45
CA MET A 466 1.46 7.23 -24.74
C MET A 466 0.49 6.65 -23.71
N ASN A 467 -0.66 7.31 -23.55
CA ASN A 467 -1.77 6.83 -22.73
C ASN A 467 -2.81 6.15 -23.63
N VAL A 468 -3.39 5.01 -23.22
CA VAL A 468 -4.37 4.23 -24.02
C VAL A 468 -5.52 3.72 -23.14
N GLY A 469 -6.76 3.88 -23.59
CA GLY A 469 -7.97 3.44 -22.89
C GLY A 469 -8.78 4.59 -22.29
N ALA A 470 -9.42 4.36 -21.15
CA ALA A 470 -10.13 5.39 -20.39
C ALA A 470 -9.16 6.17 -19.49
N PRO A 471 -9.40 7.47 -19.23
CA PRO A 471 -8.59 8.24 -18.28
C PRO A 471 -8.70 7.68 -16.86
N ALA A 472 -7.57 7.69 -16.15
CA ALA A 472 -7.48 7.29 -14.75
C ALA A 472 -6.46 8.19 -14.03
N CYS A 473 -6.71 8.50 -12.76
CA CYS A 473 -5.78 9.27 -11.95
C CYS A 473 -4.42 8.55 -11.82
N GLY A 474 -3.32 9.31 -11.97
CA GLY A 474 -1.96 8.79 -11.96
C GLY A 474 -1.31 8.60 -13.35
N MET A 475 -2.06 8.67 -14.46
CA MET A 475 -1.48 8.68 -15.81
C MET A 475 -0.42 9.78 -15.98
N ASN A 476 -0.75 11.01 -15.57
CA ASN A 476 0.16 12.17 -15.66
C ASN A 476 1.42 11.98 -14.79
N ALA A 477 1.30 11.38 -13.60
CA ALA A 477 2.42 11.07 -12.71
C ALA A 477 3.36 10.01 -13.32
N ALA A 478 2.80 8.99 -13.98
CA ALA A 478 3.57 7.98 -14.72
C ALA A 478 4.33 8.61 -15.90
N VAL A 479 3.66 9.40 -16.75
CA VAL A 479 4.33 10.10 -17.88
C VAL A 479 5.46 11.00 -17.38
N ARG A 480 5.23 11.78 -16.32
CA ARG A 480 6.26 12.64 -15.72
C ARG A 480 7.48 11.85 -15.26
N SER A 481 7.27 10.80 -14.48
CA SER A 481 8.37 10.00 -13.95
C SER A 481 9.14 9.29 -15.08
N PHE A 482 8.43 8.81 -16.09
CA PHE A 482 9.04 8.25 -17.30
C PHE A 482 9.94 9.27 -18.01
N VAL A 483 9.41 10.45 -18.34
CA VAL A 483 10.16 11.52 -19.04
C VAL A 483 11.41 11.91 -18.25
N ARG A 484 11.29 12.20 -16.94
CA ARG A 484 12.46 12.62 -16.12
C ARG A 484 13.51 11.52 -15.99
N ASN A 485 13.13 10.26 -15.75
CA ASN A 485 14.09 9.17 -15.64
C ASN A 485 14.76 8.83 -16.99
N ALA A 486 14.03 8.87 -18.10
CA ALA A 486 14.59 8.62 -19.43
C ALA A 486 15.60 9.71 -19.85
N LEU A 487 15.29 10.98 -19.60
CA LEU A 487 16.23 12.09 -19.79
C LEU A 487 17.48 11.91 -18.89
N CYS A 488 17.32 11.46 -17.64
CA CYS A 488 18.43 11.11 -16.75
C CYS A 488 19.35 9.99 -17.27
N HIS A 489 18.91 9.19 -18.25
CA HIS A 489 19.71 8.18 -18.93
C HIS A 489 20.13 8.59 -20.35
N ASN A 490 20.11 9.88 -20.67
CA ASN A 490 20.51 10.43 -21.97
C ASN A 490 19.66 9.93 -23.15
N CYS A 491 18.41 9.55 -22.89
CA CYS A 491 17.45 9.14 -23.92
C CYS A 491 16.63 10.34 -24.42
N LYS A 492 16.34 10.37 -25.72
CA LYS A 492 15.35 11.26 -26.32
C LYS A 492 13.95 10.73 -26.00
N VAL A 493 13.02 11.58 -25.57
CA VAL A 493 11.66 11.16 -25.18
C VAL A 493 10.61 11.80 -26.08
N LEU A 494 9.73 10.98 -26.64
CA LEU A 494 8.63 11.38 -27.50
C LEU A 494 7.29 11.07 -26.82
N ALA A 495 6.49 12.09 -26.52
CA ALA A 495 5.12 11.91 -26.06
C ALA A 495 4.15 11.93 -27.24
N VAL A 496 3.41 10.84 -27.42
CA VAL A 496 2.37 10.72 -28.44
C VAL A 496 1.06 11.21 -27.86
N LYS A 497 0.43 12.17 -28.53
CA LYS A 497 -0.89 12.69 -28.15
C LYS A 497 -1.99 11.80 -28.73
N ASP A 498 -3.14 11.75 -28.07
CA ASP A 498 -4.35 11.07 -28.54
C ASP A 498 -4.16 9.59 -28.95
N SER A 499 -3.30 8.86 -28.21
CA SER A 499 -3.05 7.43 -28.39
C SER A 499 -2.63 7.09 -29.85
N PHE A 500 -3.05 5.92 -30.37
CA PHE A 500 -2.76 5.51 -31.73
C PHE A 500 -3.39 6.44 -32.80
N GLU A 501 -4.51 7.10 -32.53
CA GLU A 501 -5.12 8.02 -33.51
C GLU A 501 -4.29 9.29 -33.73
N GLY A 502 -3.63 9.82 -32.69
CA GLY A 502 -2.66 10.88 -32.85
C GLY A 502 -1.32 10.38 -33.40
N LEU A 503 -0.86 9.18 -33.04
CA LEU A 503 0.33 8.57 -33.66
C LEU A 503 0.20 8.50 -35.20
N MET A 504 -0.93 7.96 -35.70
CA MET A 504 -1.21 7.87 -37.14
C MET A 504 -1.32 9.23 -37.85
N LYS A 505 -1.47 10.33 -37.11
CA LYS A 505 -1.49 11.71 -37.63
C LYS A 505 -0.12 12.41 -37.50
N GLY A 506 0.87 11.79 -36.85
CA GLY A 506 2.14 12.42 -36.51
C GLY A 506 2.07 13.39 -35.32
N ASN A 507 1.02 13.33 -34.49
CA ASN A 507 0.83 14.20 -33.33
C ASN A 507 1.75 13.79 -32.15
N VAL A 508 3.05 14.04 -32.31
CA VAL A 508 4.08 13.67 -31.35
C VAL A 508 4.86 14.91 -30.91
N GLN A 509 5.14 15.01 -29.62
CA GLN A 509 5.92 16.09 -29.00
C GLN A 509 7.21 15.51 -28.41
N GLU A 510 8.35 16.13 -28.72
CA GLU A 510 9.59 15.87 -28.00
C GLU A 510 9.54 16.51 -26.61
N MET A 511 9.83 15.72 -25.57
CA MET A 511 9.62 16.10 -24.18
C MET A 511 10.91 16.53 -23.50
N ASN A 512 10.89 17.72 -22.93
CA ASN A 512 11.97 18.29 -22.13
C ASN A 512 11.70 18.11 -20.63
N TRP A 513 12.73 18.34 -19.82
CA TRP A 513 12.67 18.20 -18.36
C TRP A 513 11.52 18.99 -17.70
N CYS A 514 11.28 20.21 -18.20
CA CYS A 514 10.32 21.16 -17.64
C CYS A 514 8.88 20.90 -18.11
N ASP A 515 8.68 20.23 -19.26
CA ASP A 515 7.36 20.05 -19.90
C ASP A 515 6.38 19.26 -19.02
N VAL A 516 6.90 18.38 -18.16
CA VAL A 516 6.14 17.51 -17.23
C VAL A 516 6.07 18.02 -15.79
N SER A 517 6.36 19.31 -15.55
CA SER A 517 6.40 19.87 -14.18
C SER A 517 4.99 20.10 -13.63
N ASN A 518 4.77 19.71 -12.37
CA ASN A 518 3.45 19.75 -11.69
C ASN A 518 2.38 18.83 -12.33
N TRP A 519 2.78 17.84 -13.15
CA TRP A 519 1.85 16.88 -13.75
C TRP A 519 1.32 15.86 -12.74
N SER A 520 2.04 15.59 -11.64
CA SER A 520 1.69 14.55 -10.67
C SER A 520 0.38 14.82 -9.91
N MET A 521 -0.01 16.09 -9.73
CA MET A 521 -1.19 16.45 -8.94
C MET A 521 -2.52 16.30 -9.69
N PHE A 522 -2.51 16.36 -11.01
CA PHE A 522 -3.73 16.37 -11.83
C PHE A 522 -4.20 14.96 -12.21
N GLY A 523 -5.51 14.72 -12.09
CA GLY A 523 -6.18 13.58 -12.73
C GLY A 523 -6.27 13.71 -14.26
N GLY A 524 -6.96 12.74 -14.89
CA GLY A 524 -7.13 12.71 -16.35
C GLY A 524 -5.84 12.36 -17.12
N SER A 525 -5.73 12.86 -18.35
CA SER A 525 -4.57 12.64 -19.23
C SER A 525 -4.23 13.90 -20.03
N PHE A 526 -3.08 14.51 -19.78
CA PHE A 526 -2.57 15.65 -20.56
C PHE A 526 -2.06 15.29 -21.96
N LEU A 527 -1.76 14.01 -22.22
CA LEU A 527 -1.49 13.53 -23.57
C LEU A 527 -2.78 13.26 -24.36
N GLY A 528 -3.97 13.38 -23.76
CA GLY A 528 -5.18 12.74 -24.27
C GLY A 528 -5.12 11.22 -24.05
N THR A 529 -6.24 10.53 -24.21
CA THR A 529 -6.29 9.05 -24.16
C THR A 529 -7.55 8.55 -24.86
N GLN A 530 -7.41 7.49 -25.64
CA GLN A 530 -8.49 6.91 -26.43
C GLN A 530 -8.49 5.38 -26.34
N LYS A 531 -9.67 4.77 -26.52
CA LYS A 531 -9.86 3.31 -26.54
C LYS A 531 -9.54 2.67 -27.92
N SER A 532 -8.85 3.40 -28.81
CA SER A 532 -8.50 2.94 -30.15
C SER A 532 -7.38 1.89 -30.10
N LEU A 533 -7.60 0.72 -30.70
CA LEU A 533 -6.54 -0.28 -30.92
C LEU A 533 -5.74 0.04 -32.21
N PRO A 534 -4.48 -0.41 -32.33
CA PRO A 534 -3.65 -0.20 -33.54
C PRO A 534 -4.17 -0.92 -34.80
N THR A 535 -5.20 -1.78 -34.68
CA THR A 535 -5.74 -2.58 -35.79
C THR A 535 -6.40 -1.77 -36.90
N LYS A 536 -6.91 -0.56 -36.63
CA LYS A 536 -7.61 0.27 -37.64
C LYS A 536 -6.75 0.58 -38.87
N ASN A 537 -5.45 0.82 -38.67
CA ASN A 537 -4.50 1.07 -39.77
C ASN A 537 -3.06 0.80 -39.29
N ILE A 538 -2.73 -0.48 -39.15
CA ILE A 538 -1.46 -0.94 -38.58
C ILE A 538 -0.24 -0.48 -39.41
N GLU A 539 -0.41 -0.35 -40.73
CA GLU A 539 0.63 0.11 -41.66
C GLU A 539 1.06 1.55 -41.37
N LYS A 540 0.11 2.46 -41.08
CA LYS A 540 0.43 3.84 -40.67
C LYS A 540 1.11 3.90 -39.29
N VAL A 541 0.76 3.01 -38.36
CA VAL A 541 1.47 2.93 -37.08
C VAL A 541 2.92 2.53 -37.31
N VAL A 542 3.17 1.50 -38.12
CA VAL A 542 4.50 1.03 -38.53
C VAL A 542 5.30 2.12 -39.25
N GLU A 543 4.68 2.82 -40.20
CA GLU A 543 5.28 3.95 -40.91
C GLU A 543 5.75 5.05 -39.94
N GLN A 544 4.92 5.41 -38.96
CA GLN A 544 5.25 6.46 -37.99
C GLN A 544 6.33 6.02 -36.99
N LEU A 545 6.32 4.75 -36.53
CA LEU A 545 7.42 4.20 -35.72
C LEU A 545 8.77 4.28 -36.47
N ARG A 546 8.77 3.96 -37.77
CA ARG A 546 9.96 4.07 -38.65
C ARG A 546 10.41 5.51 -38.83
N ASN A 547 9.48 6.43 -39.12
CA ASN A 547 9.79 7.84 -39.37
C ASN A 547 10.33 8.55 -38.13
N LEU A 548 9.77 8.25 -36.96
CA LEU A 548 10.19 8.80 -35.67
C LEU A 548 11.40 8.09 -35.05
N LYS A 549 11.84 6.96 -35.65
CA LYS A 549 12.96 6.13 -35.18
C LYS A 549 12.82 5.72 -33.71
N ILE A 550 11.65 5.23 -33.33
CA ILE A 550 11.37 4.84 -31.94
C ILE A 550 12.09 3.52 -31.63
N ASP A 551 12.99 3.55 -30.66
CA ASP A 551 13.78 2.40 -30.18
C ASP A 551 13.08 1.61 -29.08
N GLY A 552 12.10 2.21 -28.38
CA GLY A 552 11.35 1.55 -27.31
C GLY A 552 10.06 2.29 -26.96
N LEU A 553 9.05 1.55 -26.49
CA LEU A 553 7.68 2.04 -26.31
C LEU A 553 7.12 1.78 -24.90
N PHE A 554 6.55 2.82 -24.28
CA PHE A 554 5.86 2.74 -23.00
C PHE A 554 4.37 3.09 -23.14
N LEU A 555 3.52 2.13 -22.79
CA LEU A 555 2.06 2.21 -22.91
C LEU A 555 1.44 2.28 -21.52
N ILE A 556 0.78 3.38 -21.18
CA ILE A 556 0.12 3.55 -19.87
C ILE A 556 -1.38 3.42 -20.07
N GLY A 557 -2.04 2.44 -19.42
CA GLY A 557 -3.48 2.30 -19.62
C GLY A 557 -4.12 0.99 -19.20
N GLY A 558 -5.39 0.86 -19.57
CA GLY A 558 -6.25 -0.27 -19.20
C GLY A 558 -6.06 -1.50 -20.10
N PHE A 559 -7.12 -2.30 -20.23
CA PHE A 559 -7.11 -3.52 -21.05
C PHE A 559 -6.78 -3.22 -22.53
N GLU A 560 -7.19 -2.05 -23.04
CA GLU A 560 -6.81 -1.59 -24.38
C GLU A 560 -5.29 -1.39 -24.55
N ALA A 561 -4.55 -0.96 -23.52
CA ALA A 561 -3.09 -0.80 -23.59
C ALA A 561 -2.39 -2.17 -23.67
N PHE A 562 -2.81 -3.10 -22.80
CA PHE A 562 -2.38 -4.50 -22.82
C PHE A 562 -2.65 -5.16 -24.18
N HIS A 563 -3.88 -5.08 -24.67
CA HIS A 563 -4.28 -5.68 -25.94
C HIS A 563 -3.55 -5.04 -27.13
N SER A 564 -3.35 -3.72 -27.14
CA SER A 564 -2.57 -3.04 -28.19
C SER A 564 -1.13 -3.53 -28.26
N CYS A 565 -0.49 -3.72 -27.10
CA CYS A 565 0.87 -4.25 -27.04
C CYS A 565 0.94 -5.72 -27.46
N LEU A 566 -0.07 -6.54 -27.13
CA LEU A 566 -0.19 -7.91 -27.63
C LEU A 566 -0.29 -7.94 -29.16
N ILE A 567 -1.17 -7.12 -29.75
CA ILE A 567 -1.33 -7.03 -31.21
C ILE A 567 0.00 -6.65 -31.89
N MET A 568 0.76 -5.71 -31.33
CA MET A 568 2.07 -5.33 -31.85
C MET A 568 3.09 -6.48 -31.73
N ALA A 569 3.13 -7.15 -30.57
CA ALA A 569 4.04 -8.28 -30.33
C ALA A 569 3.75 -9.48 -31.26
N GLU A 570 2.47 -9.80 -31.51
CA GLU A 570 2.05 -10.88 -32.43
C GLU A 570 2.28 -10.57 -33.91
N ASN A 571 2.55 -9.31 -34.28
CA ASN A 571 2.83 -8.91 -35.66
C ASN A 571 4.31 -8.57 -35.91
N ARG A 572 5.22 -8.86 -34.96
CA ARG A 572 6.68 -8.69 -35.12
C ARG A 572 7.27 -9.44 -36.32
N ASP A 573 6.75 -10.63 -36.63
CA ASP A 573 7.21 -11.41 -37.78
C ASP A 573 6.86 -10.76 -39.13
N LYS A 574 5.89 -9.84 -39.16
CA LYS A 574 5.47 -9.09 -40.35
C LYS A 574 6.10 -7.70 -40.43
N TYR A 575 6.27 -7.03 -39.29
CA TYR A 575 6.74 -5.64 -39.21
C TYR A 575 7.93 -5.53 -38.25
N LYS A 576 9.12 -5.31 -38.81
CA LYS A 576 10.37 -5.16 -38.05
C LYS A 576 10.34 -3.98 -37.09
N GLU A 577 9.50 -2.98 -37.36
CA GLU A 577 9.27 -1.81 -36.50
C GLU A 577 8.60 -2.15 -35.16
N PHE A 578 7.95 -3.31 -35.02
CA PHE A 578 7.45 -3.80 -33.73
C PHE A 578 8.50 -4.62 -32.96
N CYS A 579 9.66 -4.92 -33.55
CA CYS A 579 10.76 -5.62 -32.90
C CYS A 579 11.58 -4.69 -32.00
N ILE A 580 10.90 -3.90 -31.18
CA ILE A 580 11.46 -3.00 -30.17
C ILE A 580 11.00 -3.44 -28.77
N PRO A 581 11.72 -3.09 -27.69
CA PRO A 581 11.23 -3.25 -26.34
C PRO A 581 9.94 -2.46 -26.11
N MET A 582 8.93 -3.13 -25.56
CA MET A 582 7.62 -2.55 -25.26
C MET A 582 7.24 -2.89 -23.81
N MET A 583 6.75 -1.90 -23.06
CA MET A 583 6.24 -2.12 -21.72
C MET A 583 4.86 -1.49 -21.51
N VAL A 584 3.94 -2.25 -20.91
CA VAL A 584 2.63 -1.77 -20.47
C VAL A 584 2.63 -1.50 -18.96
N LEU A 585 2.18 -0.33 -18.55
CA LEU A 585 1.81 0.00 -17.15
C LEU A 585 0.29 -0.04 -17.00
N PRO A 586 -0.28 -0.99 -16.23
CA PRO A 586 -1.70 -1.03 -15.91
C PRO A 586 -2.19 0.23 -15.21
N CYS A 587 -3.03 0.99 -15.89
CA CYS A 587 -3.65 2.23 -15.39
C CYS A 587 -5.12 2.28 -15.79
N THR A 588 -6.00 2.03 -14.81
CA THR A 588 -7.45 1.96 -14.96
C THR A 588 -8.09 2.00 -13.57
N ILE A 589 -9.31 2.52 -13.46
CA ILE A 589 -10.09 2.48 -12.22
C ILE A 589 -10.59 1.06 -11.91
N SER A 590 -10.88 0.25 -12.93
CA SER A 590 -11.58 -1.04 -12.78
C SER A 590 -10.73 -2.17 -12.20
N ASN A 591 -9.41 -2.01 -12.13
CA ASN A 591 -8.44 -3.05 -11.78
C ASN A 591 -8.67 -4.39 -12.52
N ASN A 592 -9.00 -4.31 -13.82
CA ASN A 592 -9.36 -5.43 -14.68
C ASN A 592 -8.23 -5.87 -15.63
N VAL A 593 -7.01 -5.35 -15.43
CA VAL A 593 -5.85 -5.67 -16.27
C VAL A 593 -5.12 -6.88 -15.68
N PRO A 594 -4.95 -7.98 -16.44
CA PRO A 594 -4.29 -9.17 -15.92
C PRO A 594 -2.79 -8.98 -15.66
N GLY A 595 -2.22 -9.81 -14.78
CA GLY A 595 -0.80 -9.75 -14.41
C GLY A 595 -0.43 -8.75 -13.30
N THR A 596 -1.38 -7.97 -12.77
CA THR A 596 -1.17 -7.09 -11.61
C THR A 596 -2.25 -7.27 -10.53
N SER A 597 -1.88 -7.04 -9.27
CA SER A 597 -2.81 -6.95 -8.14
C SER A 597 -3.51 -5.59 -8.07
N PHE A 598 -2.85 -4.54 -8.56
CA PHE A 598 -3.33 -3.16 -8.54
C PHE A 598 -2.97 -2.44 -9.84
N SER A 599 -3.94 -1.78 -10.46
CA SER A 599 -3.74 -0.78 -11.50
C SER A 599 -3.69 0.62 -10.91
N VAL A 600 -2.87 1.48 -11.51
CA VAL A 600 -2.82 2.91 -11.20
C VAL A 600 -4.19 3.54 -11.48
N GLY A 601 -4.72 4.27 -10.50
CA GLY A 601 -6.02 4.96 -10.53
C GLY A 601 -7.14 4.21 -9.80
N SER A 602 -6.91 2.95 -9.40
CA SER A 602 -7.91 2.14 -8.72
C SER A 602 -8.12 2.55 -7.26
N ASP A 603 -7.08 3.02 -6.57
CA ASP A 603 -7.20 3.55 -5.19
C ASP A 603 -7.93 4.90 -5.17
N THR A 604 -7.62 5.78 -6.13
CA THR A 604 -8.36 7.05 -6.30
C THR A 604 -9.86 6.79 -6.49
N ALA A 605 -10.22 5.83 -7.34
CA ALA A 605 -11.62 5.46 -7.56
C ALA A 605 -12.29 4.93 -6.28
N LEU A 606 -11.63 4.05 -5.53
CA LEU A 606 -12.16 3.53 -4.26
C LEU A 606 -12.39 4.64 -3.22
N ASN A 607 -11.47 5.61 -3.12
CA ASN A 607 -11.62 6.75 -2.22
C ASN A 607 -12.80 7.64 -2.61
N GLU A 608 -12.98 7.97 -3.90
CA GLU A 608 -14.15 8.73 -4.36
C GLU A 608 -15.47 8.00 -4.12
N ILE A 609 -15.52 6.70 -4.42
CA ILE A 609 -16.70 5.88 -4.13
C ILE A 609 -17.01 5.89 -2.62
N CYS A 610 -16.01 5.74 -1.75
CA CYS A 610 -16.21 5.82 -0.30
C CYS A 610 -16.72 7.20 0.14
N ASN A 611 -16.15 8.28 -0.38
CA ASN A 611 -16.57 9.66 -0.09
C ASN A 611 -18.03 9.93 -0.52
N LEU A 612 -18.45 9.38 -1.66
CA LEU A 612 -19.84 9.49 -2.14
C LEU A 612 -20.79 8.62 -1.30
N ILE A 613 -20.40 7.38 -0.98
CA ILE A 613 -21.21 6.51 -0.10
C ILE A 613 -21.37 7.11 1.30
N ASP A 614 -20.35 7.76 1.87
CA ASP A 614 -20.46 8.36 3.20
C ASP A 614 -21.46 9.53 3.23
N LYS A 615 -21.53 10.33 2.16
CA LYS A 615 -22.58 11.35 1.95
C LYS A 615 -23.97 10.71 1.83
N VAL A 616 -24.08 9.58 1.12
CA VAL A 616 -25.33 8.79 0.99
C VAL A 616 -25.78 8.22 2.34
N LYS A 617 -24.86 7.66 3.15
CA LYS A 617 -25.15 7.20 4.52
C LYS A 617 -25.70 8.32 5.38
N GLN A 618 -25.08 9.50 5.34
CA GLN A 618 -25.53 10.66 6.12
C GLN A 618 -26.96 11.07 5.77
N SER A 619 -27.30 11.05 4.47
CA SER A 619 -28.68 11.23 3.99
C SER A 619 -29.64 10.13 4.49
N ALA A 620 -29.21 8.86 4.43
CA ALA A 620 -30.00 7.71 4.90
C ALA A 620 -30.37 7.81 6.39
N ILE A 621 -29.40 8.19 7.23
CA ILE A 621 -29.56 8.33 8.69
C ILE A 621 -30.63 9.38 9.02
N GLY A 622 -30.67 10.50 8.27
CA GLY A 622 -31.63 11.58 8.50
C GLY A 622 -33.08 11.18 8.23
N THR A 623 -33.34 10.41 7.17
CA THR A 623 -34.71 10.03 6.78
C THR A 623 -35.22 8.73 7.42
N LYS A 624 -34.32 7.90 7.95
CA LYS A 624 -34.58 6.54 8.47
C LYS A 624 -35.17 5.58 7.43
N ARG A 625 -35.18 4.29 7.77
CA ARG A 625 -35.69 3.15 6.99
C ARG A 625 -35.50 3.28 5.47
N ARG A 626 -34.24 3.43 5.04
CA ARG A 626 -33.91 3.62 3.62
C ARG A 626 -32.85 2.65 3.11
N VAL A 627 -33.12 2.07 1.94
CA VAL A 627 -32.18 1.27 1.16
C VAL A 627 -31.61 2.13 0.03
N PHE A 628 -30.30 2.07 -0.15
CA PHE A 628 -29.62 2.64 -1.31
C PHE A 628 -28.95 1.55 -2.13
N ILE A 629 -29.26 1.52 -3.43
CA ILE A 629 -28.57 0.70 -4.42
C ILE A 629 -27.59 1.64 -5.15
N VAL A 630 -26.30 1.40 -4.98
CA VAL A 630 -25.23 2.25 -5.50
C VAL A 630 -24.53 1.53 -6.64
N GLU A 631 -24.62 2.09 -7.85
CA GLU A 631 -23.98 1.53 -9.04
C GLU A 631 -22.56 2.07 -9.18
N THR A 632 -21.59 1.15 -9.24
CA THR A 632 -20.18 1.43 -9.51
C THR A 632 -19.81 1.06 -10.93
N MET A 633 -18.82 1.77 -11.48
CA MET A 633 -18.13 1.34 -12.70
C MET A 633 -17.27 0.10 -12.41
N GLY A 634 -16.75 -0.50 -13.47
CA GLY A 634 -15.85 -1.67 -13.40
C GLY A 634 -15.88 -2.54 -14.65
N GLY A 635 -16.80 -2.28 -15.58
CA GLY A 635 -17.21 -3.23 -16.60
C GLY A 635 -17.72 -4.50 -15.94
N TYR A 636 -17.16 -5.63 -16.35
CA TYR A 636 -17.43 -6.93 -15.73
C TYR A 636 -16.58 -7.19 -14.47
N CYS A 637 -15.70 -6.27 -14.05
CA CYS A 637 -14.86 -6.46 -12.87
C CYS A 637 -15.55 -5.92 -11.60
N GLY A 638 -15.89 -6.81 -10.68
CA GLY A 638 -16.51 -6.51 -9.39
C GLY A 638 -15.58 -5.89 -8.33
N TYR A 639 -14.34 -5.55 -8.68
CA TYR A 639 -13.31 -5.00 -7.76
C TYR A 639 -13.81 -3.76 -7.02
N LEU A 640 -14.27 -2.75 -7.77
CA LEU A 640 -14.75 -1.49 -7.20
C LEU A 640 -15.97 -1.70 -6.32
N ALA A 641 -16.96 -2.47 -6.79
CA ALA A 641 -18.15 -2.82 -6.01
C ALA A 641 -17.81 -3.54 -4.70
N THR A 642 -16.93 -4.56 -4.75
CA THR A 642 -16.58 -5.39 -3.59
C THR A 642 -15.72 -4.65 -2.56
N LEU A 643 -14.65 -3.98 -2.99
CA LEU A 643 -13.77 -3.28 -2.06
C LEU A 643 -14.43 -2.03 -1.49
N SER A 644 -15.19 -1.27 -2.28
CA SER A 644 -15.95 -0.15 -1.72
C SER A 644 -17.07 -0.61 -0.80
N ALA A 645 -17.70 -1.78 -1.02
CA ALA A 645 -18.63 -2.37 -0.07
C ALA A 645 -17.95 -2.66 1.28
N LEU A 646 -16.77 -3.30 1.25
CA LEU A 646 -16.02 -3.63 2.47
C LEU A 646 -15.51 -2.36 3.19
N ALA A 647 -14.94 -1.41 2.45
CA ALA A 647 -14.42 -0.13 2.96
C ALA A 647 -15.52 0.79 3.50
N SER A 648 -16.70 0.79 2.89
CA SER A 648 -17.84 1.57 3.37
C SER A 648 -18.69 0.83 4.41
N GLY A 649 -18.52 -0.48 4.58
CA GLY A 649 -19.44 -1.29 5.38
C GLY A 649 -20.86 -1.26 4.81
N ALA A 650 -20.97 -1.40 3.48
CA ALA A 650 -22.21 -1.78 2.81
C ALA A 650 -22.59 -3.23 3.18
N ASP A 651 -23.84 -3.58 2.91
CA ASP A 651 -24.47 -4.79 3.43
C ASP A 651 -24.55 -5.93 2.41
N ASN A 652 -24.58 -5.63 1.10
CA ASN A 652 -24.32 -6.61 0.03
C ASN A 652 -23.63 -5.93 -1.18
N ALA A 653 -23.09 -6.73 -2.09
CA ALA A 653 -22.46 -6.26 -3.32
C ALA A 653 -22.67 -7.24 -4.49
N TYR A 654 -23.53 -6.90 -5.45
CA TYR A 654 -23.75 -7.68 -6.68
C TYR A 654 -22.65 -7.41 -7.71
N ILE A 655 -22.03 -8.48 -8.21
CA ILE A 655 -20.90 -8.47 -9.14
C ILE A 655 -21.11 -9.51 -10.24
N PHE A 656 -20.30 -9.49 -11.28
CA PHE A 656 -20.43 -10.43 -12.40
C PHE A 656 -19.83 -11.81 -12.07
N GLU A 657 -18.75 -11.81 -11.28
CA GLU A 657 -18.01 -13.01 -10.90
C GLU A 657 -18.76 -13.90 -9.89
N GLU A 658 -19.82 -13.39 -9.25
CA GLU A 658 -20.74 -14.16 -8.42
C GLU A 658 -22.15 -14.05 -9.02
N PRO A 659 -22.58 -15.00 -9.86
CA PRO A 659 -23.93 -15.03 -10.41
C PRO A 659 -24.99 -15.06 -9.30
N PHE A 660 -26.07 -14.30 -9.52
CA PHE A 660 -27.20 -14.17 -8.59
C PHE A 660 -28.52 -14.20 -9.36
N THR A 661 -29.58 -14.67 -8.69
CA THR A 661 -30.92 -14.88 -9.24
C THR A 661 -31.94 -13.91 -8.66
N VAL A 662 -33.18 -13.91 -9.18
CA VAL A 662 -34.27 -13.11 -8.59
C VAL A 662 -34.62 -13.56 -7.17
N ASP A 663 -34.49 -14.86 -6.86
CA ASP A 663 -34.79 -15.36 -5.52
C ASP A 663 -33.72 -14.97 -4.49
N ASP A 664 -32.44 -14.85 -4.91
CA ASP A 664 -31.37 -14.27 -4.09
C ASP A 664 -31.68 -12.80 -3.74
N ILE A 665 -32.08 -12.00 -4.73
CA ILE A 665 -32.46 -10.59 -4.55
C ILE A 665 -33.70 -10.47 -3.64
N LYS A 666 -34.66 -11.40 -3.75
CA LYS A 666 -35.84 -11.45 -2.86
C LYS A 666 -35.49 -11.87 -1.43
N GLU A 667 -34.53 -12.76 -1.23
CA GLU A 667 -34.06 -13.10 0.12
C GLU A 667 -33.40 -11.89 0.78
N ASP A 668 -32.61 -11.11 0.03
CA ASP A 668 -32.02 -9.86 0.54
C ASP A 668 -33.11 -8.89 1.01
N VAL A 669 -34.20 -8.72 0.25
CA VAL A 669 -35.36 -7.91 0.66
C VAL A 669 -35.94 -8.39 2.00
N ARG A 670 -36.10 -9.71 2.20
CA ARG A 670 -36.60 -10.28 3.46
C ARG A 670 -35.64 -10.04 4.62
N VAL A 671 -34.34 -10.28 4.40
CA VAL A 671 -33.27 -10.02 5.39
C VAL A 671 -33.27 -8.55 5.81
N ILE A 672 -33.47 -7.63 4.87
CA ILE A 672 -33.52 -6.18 5.13
C ILE A 672 -34.76 -5.79 5.92
N ALA A 673 -35.95 -6.24 5.50
CA ALA A 673 -37.20 -5.97 6.22
C ALA A 673 -37.08 -6.43 7.69
N GLN A 674 -36.58 -7.65 7.93
CA GLN A 674 -36.31 -8.14 9.28
C GLN A 674 -35.25 -7.33 10.04
N LYS A 675 -34.17 -6.91 9.38
CA LYS A 675 -33.14 -6.03 9.98
C LYS A 675 -33.75 -4.68 10.39
N MET A 676 -34.62 -4.09 9.58
CA MET A 676 -35.26 -2.80 9.86
C MET A 676 -36.26 -2.87 11.02
N VAL A 677 -37.05 -3.94 11.11
CA VAL A 677 -37.90 -4.23 12.29
C VAL A 677 -37.06 -4.35 13.56
N LYS A 678 -35.87 -4.98 13.46
CA LYS A 678 -34.88 -5.09 14.56
C LYS A 678 -34.09 -3.77 14.83
N GLY A 679 -34.50 -2.66 14.24
CA GLY A 679 -33.98 -1.31 14.53
C GLY A 679 -32.88 -0.80 13.60
N VAL A 680 -32.48 -1.53 12.56
CA VAL A 680 -31.52 -1.05 11.55
C VAL A 680 -32.16 0.07 10.72
N GLN A 681 -31.49 1.23 10.62
CA GLN A 681 -32.08 2.44 10.00
C GLN A 681 -31.74 2.62 8.51
N ARG A 682 -30.74 1.90 8.00
CA ARG A 682 -30.27 2.00 6.60
C ARG A 682 -29.79 0.65 6.08
N TYR A 683 -29.79 0.50 4.76
CA TYR A 683 -29.11 -0.60 4.07
C TYR A 683 -28.44 -0.08 2.81
N ILE A 684 -27.24 -0.58 2.47
CA ILE A 684 -26.53 -0.18 1.25
C ILE A 684 -26.13 -1.42 0.47
N ILE A 685 -26.46 -1.42 -0.82
CA ILE A 685 -26.11 -2.46 -1.79
C ILE A 685 -25.22 -1.82 -2.83
N MET A 686 -24.04 -2.40 -3.06
CA MET A 686 -23.22 -2.06 -4.21
C MET A 686 -23.63 -2.93 -5.41
N ARG A 687 -23.61 -2.38 -6.63
CA ARG A 687 -23.83 -3.15 -7.87
C ARG A 687 -22.78 -2.73 -8.89
N SER A 688 -22.05 -3.68 -9.47
CA SER A 688 -21.22 -3.39 -10.65
C SER A 688 -22.10 -3.15 -11.88
N GLU A 689 -21.73 -2.21 -12.74
CA GLU A 689 -22.51 -1.81 -13.93
C GLU A 689 -22.93 -2.99 -14.83
N ASN A 690 -22.04 -3.96 -15.04
CA ASN A 690 -22.30 -5.18 -15.82
C ASN A 690 -22.50 -6.45 -14.95
N ALA A 691 -22.87 -6.32 -13.67
CA ALA A 691 -23.07 -7.48 -12.79
C ALA A 691 -24.09 -8.51 -13.36
N ASN A 692 -25.14 -8.02 -14.00
CA ASN A 692 -26.09 -8.82 -14.76
C ASN A 692 -26.78 -7.93 -15.82
N PRO A 693 -27.01 -8.42 -17.06
CA PRO A 693 -27.64 -7.62 -18.13
C PRO A 693 -29.14 -7.35 -17.89
N ASN A 694 -29.85 -8.27 -17.23
CA ASN A 694 -31.29 -8.18 -16.99
C ASN A 694 -31.59 -7.53 -15.62
N TYR A 695 -30.81 -7.87 -14.59
CA TYR A 695 -30.97 -7.30 -13.24
C TYR A 695 -30.25 -5.95 -13.15
N THR A 696 -30.82 -4.97 -13.84
CA THR A 696 -30.39 -3.57 -13.82
C THR A 696 -30.63 -2.93 -12.46
N THR A 697 -29.90 -1.85 -12.15
CA THR A 697 -30.11 -1.03 -10.94
C THR A 697 -31.56 -0.57 -10.78
N GLN A 698 -32.23 -0.26 -11.90
CA GLN A 698 -33.65 0.12 -11.92
C GLN A 698 -34.56 -1.07 -11.56
N PHE A 699 -34.32 -2.26 -12.13
CA PHE A 699 -35.08 -3.47 -11.82
C PHE A 699 -34.95 -3.85 -10.34
N ILE A 700 -33.73 -3.85 -9.79
CA ILE A 700 -33.48 -4.17 -8.38
C ILE A 700 -34.20 -3.14 -7.48
N MET A 701 -34.18 -1.85 -7.83
CA MET A 701 -34.93 -0.82 -7.08
C MET A 701 -36.44 -1.06 -7.09
N GLN A 702 -37.01 -1.42 -8.24
CA GLN A 702 -38.44 -1.68 -8.38
C GLN A 702 -38.85 -2.91 -7.56
N LEU A 703 -38.12 -4.02 -7.70
CA LEU A 703 -38.34 -5.25 -6.93
C LEU A 703 -38.25 -5.00 -5.42
N PHE A 704 -37.23 -4.27 -4.97
CA PHE A 704 -37.07 -3.88 -3.56
C PHE A 704 -38.20 -3.00 -3.03
N SER A 705 -38.73 -2.10 -3.87
CA SER A 705 -39.81 -1.19 -3.47
C SER A 705 -41.14 -1.92 -3.34
N GLU A 706 -41.42 -2.88 -4.24
CA GLU A 706 -42.64 -3.69 -4.24
C GLU A 706 -42.61 -4.75 -3.13
N GLU A 707 -41.60 -5.62 -3.12
CA GLU A 707 -41.47 -6.71 -2.12
C GLU A 707 -41.16 -6.18 -0.71
N GLY A 708 -40.61 -4.97 -0.60
CA GLY A 708 -40.42 -4.27 0.67
C GLY A 708 -41.71 -3.80 1.33
N LYS A 709 -42.85 -3.78 0.61
CA LYS A 709 -44.22 -3.55 1.12
C LYS A 709 -44.37 -2.34 2.06
N GLY A 710 -43.59 -1.29 1.82
CA GLY A 710 -43.61 -0.06 2.62
C GLY A 710 -42.80 -0.09 3.93
N GLU A 711 -42.15 -1.21 4.30
CA GLU A 711 -41.28 -1.26 5.47
C GLU A 711 -40.06 -0.33 5.34
N PHE A 712 -39.63 -0.07 4.11
CA PHE A 712 -38.53 0.84 3.79
C PHE A 712 -38.74 1.54 2.44
N SER A 713 -38.02 2.65 2.25
CA SER A 713 -37.93 3.33 0.95
C SER A 713 -36.65 2.94 0.22
N THR A 714 -36.72 2.65 -1.08
CA THR A 714 -35.54 2.32 -1.91
C THR A 714 -35.17 3.50 -2.80
N ARG A 715 -33.86 3.77 -2.96
CA ARG A 715 -33.31 4.77 -3.87
C ARG A 715 -32.09 4.23 -4.59
N ILE A 716 -31.85 4.73 -5.80
CA ILE A 716 -30.65 4.43 -6.59
C ILE A 716 -29.68 5.61 -6.52
N ASN A 717 -28.38 5.32 -6.65
CA ASN A 717 -27.37 6.32 -6.92
C ASN A 717 -26.34 5.75 -7.92
N ILE A 718 -26.32 6.30 -9.13
CA ILE A 718 -25.37 5.91 -10.18
C ILE A 718 -24.20 6.88 -10.11
N LEU A 719 -23.05 6.42 -9.60
CA LEU A 719 -21.91 7.30 -9.32
C LEU A 719 -21.26 7.83 -10.61
N GLY A 720 -21.34 7.05 -11.70
CA GLY A 720 -20.84 7.43 -13.03
C GLY A 720 -19.37 7.86 -13.01
N HIS A 721 -19.04 8.84 -13.86
CA HIS A 721 -17.66 9.28 -14.10
C HIS A 721 -16.99 9.99 -12.91
N ALA A 722 -17.74 10.36 -11.85
CA ALA A 722 -17.14 10.92 -10.62
C ALA A 722 -16.12 9.94 -9.98
N GLN A 723 -16.28 8.64 -10.23
CA GLN A 723 -15.37 7.56 -9.80
C GLN A 723 -13.97 7.64 -10.44
N GLN A 724 -13.73 8.49 -11.44
CA GLN A 724 -12.39 8.68 -12.01
C GLN A 724 -11.50 9.58 -11.13
N GLY A 725 -12.09 10.38 -10.23
CA GLY A 725 -11.41 11.34 -9.36
C GLY A 725 -10.94 12.61 -10.09
N GLY A 726 -10.83 13.70 -9.32
CA GLY A 726 -10.26 14.96 -9.83
C GLY A 726 -8.74 15.05 -9.66
N SER A 727 -8.23 14.59 -8.52
CA SER A 727 -6.82 14.59 -8.14
C SER A 727 -6.40 13.19 -7.72
N ALA A 728 -5.24 12.72 -8.19
CA ALA A 728 -4.73 11.40 -7.83
C ALA A 728 -4.39 11.30 -6.33
N THR A 729 -4.65 10.15 -5.72
CA THR A 729 -4.29 9.88 -4.32
C THR A 729 -2.78 9.75 -4.13
N PRO A 730 -2.24 9.91 -2.91
CA PRO A 730 -0.82 9.71 -2.64
C PRO A 730 -0.34 8.31 -3.05
N PHE A 731 -1.17 7.29 -2.83
CA PHE A 731 -0.92 5.92 -3.25
C PHE A 731 -0.74 5.83 -4.77
N ASP A 732 -1.71 6.32 -5.56
CA ASP A 732 -1.63 6.27 -7.02
C ASP A 732 -0.50 7.12 -7.60
N ARG A 733 -0.23 8.32 -7.03
CA ARG A 733 0.92 9.16 -7.44
C ARG A 733 2.25 8.45 -7.22
N ASN A 734 2.45 7.84 -6.04
CA ASN A 734 3.68 7.11 -5.71
C ASN A 734 3.80 5.83 -6.56
N LEU A 735 2.72 5.04 -6.67
CA LEU A 735 2.68 3.83 -7.48
C LEU A 735 3.04 4.12 -8.94
N ALA A 736 2.38 5.09 -9.56
CA ALA A 736 2.65 5.54 -10.93
C ALA A 736 4.11 5.97 -11.10
N THR A 737 4.61 6.81 -10.18
CA THR A 737 5.98 7.33 -10.21
C THR A 737 7.02 6.21 -10.15
N ARG A 738 6.87 5.28 -9.20
CA ARG A 738 7.79 4.15 -8.99
C ARG A 738 7.77 3.13 -10.13
N MET A 739 6.59 2.83 -10.67
CA MET A 739 6.49 1.88 -11.79
C MET A 739 7.04 2.46 -13.09
N ALA A 740 6.78 3.74 -13.37
CA ALA A 740 7.34 4.41 -14.54
C ALA A 740 8.88 4.57 -14.47
N ALA A 741 9.46 4.76 -13.28
CA ALA A 741 10.92 4.74 -13.10
C ALA A 741 11.51 3.37 -13.48
N HIS A 742 10.93 2.29 -12.95
CA HIS A 742 11.31 0.91 -13.28
C HIS A 742 11.11 0.57 -14.77
N ALA A 743 10.09 1.16 -15.41
CA ALA A 743 9.85 1.00 -16.84
C ALA A 743 10.98 1.61 -17.70
N VAL A 744 11.55 2.74 -17.29
CA VAL A 744 12.73 3.30 -17.96
C VAL A 744 13.94 2.39 -17.77
N GLU A 745 14.21 1.94 -16.55
CA GLU A 745 15.34 1.03 -16.27
C GLU A 745 15.28 -0.23 -17.15
N PHE A 746 14.09 -0.84 -17.26
CA PHE A 746 13.83 -1.98 -18.13
C PHE A 746 14.02 -1.64 -19.62
N LEU A 747 13.36 -0.58 -20.12
CA LEU A 747 13.38 -0.26 -21.55
C LEU A 747 14.79 0.15 -22.00
N VAL A 748 15.51 0.97 -21.23
CA VAL A 748 16.90 1.35 -21.54
C VAL A 748 17.83 0.14 -21.46
N GLY A 749 17.65 -0.74 -20.46
CA GLY A 749 18.40 -1.99 -20.34
C GLY A 749 18.22 -2.89 -21.57
N LYS A 750 16.97 -3.13 -21.97
CA LYS A 750 16.64 -3.94 -23.16
C LYS A 750 17.07 -3.27 -24.47
N CYS A 751 16.96 -1.94 -24.59
CA CYS A 751 17.47 -1.21 -25.76
C CYS A 751 18.98 -1.41 -25.92
N ARG A 752 19.74 -1.38 -24.80
CA ARG A 752 21.19 -1.61 -24.81
C ARG A 752 21.57 -3.08 -25.06
N GLU A 753 20.82 -4.02 -24.51
CA GLU A 753 21.01 -5.47 -24.73
C GLU A 753 20.83 -5.85 -26.20
N PHE A 754 19.84 -5.24 -26.87
CA PHE A 754 19.45 -5.54 -28.26
C PHE A 754 19.85 -4.44 -29.27
N PHE A 755 20.81 -3.59 -28.92
CA PHE A 755 21.35 -2.58 -29.83
C PHE A 755 22.27 -3.23 -30.87
N GLN A 756 22.02 -2.98 -32.16
CA GLN A 756 22.82 -3.51 -33.26
C GLN A 756 23.73 -2.40 -33.83
N PRO A 757 25.07 -2.46 -33.60
CA PRO A 757 25.98 -1.40 -34.03
C PRO A 757 26.11 -1.24 -35.55
N SER A 758 25.78 -2.27 -36.34
CA SER A 758 25.82 -2.22 -37.81
C SER A 758 24.73 -1.33 -38.40
N ASP A 759 23.53 -1.42 -37.84
CA ASP A 759 22.31 -0.82 -38.38
C ASP A 759 21.90 0.44 -37.60
N GLY A 760 22.52 0.67 -36.44
CA GLY A 760 22.26 1.81 -35.55
C GLY A 760 20.85 1.79 -34.94
N ARG A 761 20.27 0.60 -34.76
CA ARG A 761 18.90 0.39 -34.28
C ARG A 761 18.84 -0.68 -33.20
N VAL A 762 17.80 -0.61 -32.37
CA VAL A 762 17.41 -1.71 -31.48
C VAL A 762 16.57 -2.72 -32.27
N PHE A 763 16.86 -4.02 -32.13
CA PHE A 763 16.04 -5.09 -32.71
C PHE A 763 15.93 -6.30 -31.77
N THR A 764 14.70 -6.61 -31.35
CA THR A 764 14.36 -7.76 -30.52
C THR A 764 13.02 -8.38 -30.91
N ASN A 765 13.01 -9.71 -31.13
CA ASN A 765 11.79 -10.51 -31.28
C ASN A 765 11.58 -11.46 -30.09
N THR A 766 12.29 -11.28 -28.97
CA THR A 766 12.14 -12.15 -27.81
C THR A 766 10.86 -11.82 -27.02
N PRO A 767 10.14 -12.79 -26.43
CA PRO A 767 8.92 -12.50 -25.66
C PRO A 767 9.16 -11.62 -24.43
N ASP A 768 10.33 -11.76 -23.80
CA ASP A 768 10.74 -10.99 -22.62
C ASP A 768 11.03 -9.50 -22.90
N SER A 769 10.96 -9.06 -24.16
CA SER A 769 11.02 -7.64 -24.52
C SER A 769 9.65 -6.98 -24.71
N ALA A 770 8.54 -7.74 -24.69
CA ALA A 770 7.17 -7.21 -24.77
C ALA A 770 6.40 -7.60 -23.50
N VAL A 771 6.42 -6.73 -22.49
CA VAL A 771 6.05 -7.08 -21.11
C VAL A 771 5.00 -6.14 -20.52
N LEU A 772 4.30 -6.62 -19.49
CA LEU A 772 3.45 -5.81 -18.63
C LEU A 772 4.08 -5.73 -17.24
N LEU A 773 4.17 -4.52 -16.68
CA LEU A 773 4.73 -4.27 -15.37
C LEU A 773 3.64 -4.27 -14.30
N GLY A 774 3.50 -5.39 -13.59
CA GLY A 774 2.48 -5.59 -12.55
C GLY A 774 3.05 -5.72 -11.15
N ILE A 775 2.18 -5.64 -10.15
CA ILE A 775 2.48 -6.08 -8.77
C ILE A 775 1.99 -7.51 -8.60
N GLN A 776 2.91 -8.44 -8.36
CA GLN A 776 2.61 -9.82 -8.01
C GLN A 776 3.19 -10.11 -6.61
N ALA A 777 2.31 -10.45 -5.67
CA ALA A 777 2.59 -10.56 -4.24
C ALA A 777 3.37 -9.34 -3.70
N ARG A 778 4.68 -9.47 -3.50
CA ARG A 778 5.58 -8.46 -2.91
C ARG A 778 6.44 -7.72 -3.94
N ARG A 779 6.42 -8.10 -5.23
CA ARG A 779 7.39 -7.61 -6.23
C ARG A 779 6.70 -6.92 -7.41
N SER A 780 7.33 -5.87 -7.91
CA SER A 780 7.08 -5.34 -9.24
C SER A 780 7.74 -6.30 -10.23
N GLN A 781 6.95 -6.94 -11.09
CA GLN A 781 7.45 -7.92 -12.07
C GLN A 781 7.05 -7.49 -13.48
N ALA A 782 8.01 -7.54 -14.39
CA ALA A 782 7.76 -7.52 -15.81
C ALA A 782 7.44 -8.95 -16.26
N THR A 783 6.22 -9.20 -16.71
CA THR A 783 5.77 -10.51 -17.22
C THR A 783 5.50 -10.40 -18.72
N PRO A 784 5.99 -11.34 -19.55
CA PRO A 784 5.72 -11.37 -21.00
C PRO A 784 4.23 -11.35 -21.30
N ILE A 785 3.83 -10.54 -22.28
CA ILE A 785 2.41 -10.31 -22.60
C ILE A 785 1.73 -11.57 -23.16
N GLN A 786 2.49 -12.46 -23.78
CA GLN A 786 2.03 -13.78 -24.24
C GLN A 786 1.62 -14.69 -23.07
N GLU A 787 2.37 -14.69 -21.94
CA GLU A 787 1.98 -15.46 -20.73
C GLU A 787 0.70 -14.90 -20.09
N ILE A 788 0.51 -13.58 -20.19
CA ILE A 788 -0.66 -12.89 -19.63
C ILE A 788 -1.90 -13.15 -20.49
N LYS A 789 -1.75 -13.30 -21.82
CA LYS A 789 -2.82 -13.66 -22.75
C LYS A 789 -3.53 -14.96 -22.31
N GLU A 790 -2.78 -15.96 -21.85
CA GLU A 790 -3.33 -17.23 -21.36
C GLU A 790 -4.19 -17.08 -20.09
N LYS A 791 -3.98 -16.00 -19.32
CA LYS A 791 -4.67 -15.66 -18.08
C LYS A 791 -5.69 -14.52 -18.26
N SER A 792 -6.15 -14.30 -19.50
CA SER A 792 -7.00 -13.17 -19.90
C SER A 792 -8.28 -13.63 -20.59
N ASP A 793 -9.44 -13.25 -20.05
CA ASP A 793 -10.70 -13.26 -20.79
C ASP A 793 -10.80 -11.98 -21.64
N PHE A 794 -10.71 -12.10 -22.96
CA PHE A 794 -10.81 -10.98 -23.90
C PHE A 794 -12.25 -10.52 -24.19
N VAL A 795 -13.26 -11.37 -23.92
CA VAL A 795 -14.68 -11.06 -24.13
C VAL A 795 -15.17 -10.12 -23.02
N HIS A 796 -14.95 -10.51 -21.76
CA HIS A 796 -15.34 -9.74 -20.58
C HIS A 796 -14.25 -8.77 -20.11
N ARG A 797 -13.02 -8.90 -20.64
CA ARG A 797 -11.84 -8.08 -20.31
C ARG A 797 -11.44 -8.23 -18.84
N LEU A 798 -11.25 -9.47 -18.41
CA LEU A 798 -10.96 -9.85 -17.03
C LEU A 798 -9.70 -10.73 -16.93
N PRO A 799 -8.98 -10.70 -15.80
CA PRO A 799 -8.06 -11.78 -15.45
C PRO A 799 -8.83 -13.04 -15.03
N THR A 800 -8.27 -14.21 -15.32
CA THR A 800 -8.82 -15.50 -14.87
C THR A 800 -8.78 -15.69 -13.36
N GLU A 801 -7.82 -15.06 -12.68
CA GLU A 801 -7.65 -15.09 -11.23
C GLU A 801 -7.72 -13.67 -10.64
N GLN A 802 -8.60 -13.47 -9.65
CA GLN A 802 -8.86 -12.18 -9.03
C GLN A 802 -8.64 -12.27 -7.52
N TRP A 803 -7.47 -11.80 -7.06
CA TRP A 803 -7.02 -11.94 -5.66
C TRP A 803 -8.03 -11.42 -4.62
N TRP A 804 -8.88 -10.47 -4.99
CA TRP A 804 -9.82 -9.79 -4.09
C TRP A 804 -11.10 -10.59 -3.87
N LEU A 805 -11.40 -11.62 -4.67
CA LEU A 805 -12.54 -12.51 -4.45
C LEU A 805 -12.45 -13.24 -3.09
N LYS A 806 -11.25 -13.51 -2.58
CA LYS A 806 -11.03 -14.05 -1.22
C LYS A 806 -11.55 -13.14 -0.08
N LEU A 807 -11.85 -11.87 -0.37
CA LEU A 807 -12.44 -10.95 0.60
C LEU A 807 -13.98 -11.00 0.64
N ARG A 808 -14.61 -11.71 -0.31
CA ARG A 808 -16.08 -11.85 -0.38
C ARG A 808 -16.68 -12.56 0.84
N PRO A 809 -16.11 -13.64 1.39
CA PRO A 809 -16.56 -14.22 2.67
C PRO A 809 -16.50 -13.20 3.81
N LEU A 810 -15.41 -12.43 3.91
CA LEU A 810 -15.24 -11.41 4.94
C LEU A 810 -16.30 -10.29 4.84
N LEU A 811 -16.63 -9.85 3.62
CA LEU A 811 -17.72 -8.89 3.39
C LEU A 811 -19.06 -9.42 3.93
N ARG A 812 -19.44 -10.65 3.56
CA ARG A 812 -20.69 -11.30 4.01
C ARG A 812 -20.74 -11.47 5.54
N ILE A 813 -19.64 -11.92 6.15
CA ILE A 813 -19.48 -12.03 7.61
C ILE A 813 -19.68 -10.66 8.27
N LEU A 814 -18.96 -9.62 7.84
CA LEU A 814 -19.05 -8.28 8.43
C LEU A 814 -20.37 -7.54 8.13
N ALA A 815 -21.17 -8.02 7.18
CA ALA A 815 -22.52 -7.51 6.91
C ALA A 815 -23.63 -8.23 7.69
N LYS A 816 -23.32 -9.36 8.34
CA LYS A 816 -24.32 -10.33 8.83
C LYS A 816 -25.31 -10.69 7.72
N HIS A 817 -24.75 -11.27 6.66
CA HIS A 817 -25.52 -11.86 5.57
C HIS A 817 -25.63 -13.35 5.86
N ASP A 818 -26.76 -13.78 6.42
CA ASP A 818 -26.98 -15.19 6.78
C ASP A 818 -27.29 -16.05 5.54
N SER A 819 -27.53 -15.42 4.37
CA SER A 819 -27.65 -16.08 3.06
C SER A 819 -26.30 -16.65 2.61
N ILE A 820 -26.11 -17.96 2.83
CA ILE A 820 -25.05 -18.74 2.20
C ILE A 820 -25.45 -18.96 0.75
N TYR A 821 -25.05 -18.05 -0.15
CA TYR A 821 -25.02 -18.40 -1.58
C TYR A 821 -23.98 -19.50 -1.75
N GLU A 822 -24.40 -20.69 -2.19
CA GLU A 822 -23.51 -21.80 -2.54
C GLU A 822 -22.55 -21.34 -3.64
N VAL A 823 -21.30 -21.09 -3.26
CA VAL A 823 -20.25 -20.72 -4.21
C VAL A 823 -19.96 -21.95 -5.07
N SER A 824 -20.49 -21.94 -6.29
CA SER A 824 -20.43 -23.09 -7.21
C SER A 824 -19.02 -23.46 -7.67
N ALA A 825 -18.01 -22.68 -7.27
CA ALA A 825 -16.59 -22.83 -7.61
C ALA A 825 -15.82 -23.82 -6.72
N VAL A 826 -16.45 -24.45 -5.70
CA VAL A 826 -15.82 -25.53 -4.92
C VAL A 826 -16.59 -26.85 -5.07
N LYS A 827 -16.73 -27.30 -6.32
CA LYS A 827 -16.75 -28.74 -6.60
C LYS A 827 -15.31 -29.26 -6.64
N MET A 828 -14.71 -29.47 -5.48
CA MET A 828 -13.68 -30.51 -5.39
C MET A 828 -14.39 -31.85 -5.57
N ASP A 829 -13.85 -32.71 -6.44
CA ASP A 829 -14.40 -34.04 -6.68
C ASP A 829 -14.41 -34.84 -5.37
N LEU A 830 -15.61 -35.20 -4.92
CA LEU A 830 -15.82 -36.26 -3.94
C LEU A 830 -16.03 -37.57 -4.70
N LYS A 831 -14.90 -38.23 -4.99
CA LYS A 831 -14.80 -39.66 -5.28
C LYS A 831 -13.57 -40.25 -4.60
#